data_AF-A0A4Q5V4E1-F1
#
_entry.id   AF-A0A4Q5V4E1-F1
#
_cell.length_a   1.000
_cell.length_b   1.000
_cell.length_c   1.000
_cell.angle_alpha   90.00
_cell.angle_beta   90.00
_cell.angle_gamma   90.00
#
_symmetry.space_group_name_H-M   'P 1'
#
loop_
_entity.id
_entity.type
_entity.pdbx_description
1 polymer ?
#
loop_
_entity_poly.entity_id
_entity_poly.type
_entity_poly.pdbx_seq_one_letter_code
_entity_poly.pdbx_strand_id
1 'polypeptide(L)'
;GHVGGHYLSALAMNYAGTGNIECKKRMEYMLAELSACQDANEKNNATWGTGYLGAVPGSKKIWSTFLAGDFAAFRTAWVPFYNIHKMYAGLRDVWLYTGDTKAKEMFLKFCDWGISITAALSDLQMQTVLDIEHGGMNETFADAYEMTHNDKYLIAAKRFSHRMLLDAMAAQKDNLDNKHANTQVPKVVGFERIGELTNDATYKTAGNFFWTTVTQNRSLAFGGNSRRESFPSITSSTDFVNDVEGPESCNSYNMLKLTADLFRVNPLAQYADYYERTLYNHILSTQHPENGGYVYFTPARPRHYRVYSSPNEGMWCCVGSGMENHGKYGQFIYTHQKDELYVNLFIASELNWRNKKVRIRQQTVFPNEEQSKITVTEGSADFTLKIRYPSWVSNGALRISINGKAVNFVGHPSSYVSLKRRWKKGDVILISLPMHNTIEHMPNVPNYIAVMHGPVLLGAKTGIEDLKGLVADDGRWSHIASGKKLPVNKAPIIIEDNISSIAKKLKPVPGQPLHFKATSLQLINPTNVVFEPFYKIHDSRYMMYWMALSNKGYKSYLDSISIIEKQKLELEKRTIDFVAPGEQQPEADHFIQQQRSNKGNQNDEFWRDAQGEDGYFSYQLSTNNQTGLSLFVRYWGAEWGNRKFDIYIDEQKLVTEDNSNRWNLSAFQNVVYTIPDAMTNGKDSIRIKFKASPGSTAGAVYYIRLIK
;
A
#
# COMPACT_ATOMS: atom_id res chain seq x y z
N GLY A 1 14.09 -13.81 -7.69
CA GLY A 1 14.92 -12.82 -6.96
C GLY A 1 14.21 -12.36 -5.70
N HIS A 2 13.44 -11.28 -5.78
CA HIS A 2 12.84 -10.62 -4.62
C HIS A 2 11.97 -11.54 -3.71
N VAL A 3 11.12 -12.40 -4.28
CA VAL A 3 10.31 -13.37 -3.51
C VAL A 3 11.19 -14.32 -2.70
N GLY A 4 12.34 -14.75 -3.24
CA GLY A 4 13.26 -15.64 -2.54
C GLY A 4 13.88 -15.01 -1.29
N GLY A 5 14.11 -13.70 -1.28
CA GLY A 5 14.53 -12.97 -0.10
C GLY A 5 13.44 -12.92 0.98
N HIS A 6 12.22 -12.55 0.60
CA HIS A 6 11.04 -12.58 1.49
C HIS A 6 10.76 -13.99 2.03
N TYR A 7 10.98 -15.02 1.22
CA TYR A 7 10.79 -16.41 1.60
C TYR A 7 11.73 -16.81 2.75
N LEU A 8 13.00 -16.39 2.71
CA LEU A 8 13.93 -16.59 3.84
C LEU A 8 13.43 -15.90 5.12
N SER A 9 13.04 -14.62 5.03
CA SER A 9 12.48 -13.89 6.16
C SER A 9 11.26 -14.61 6.75
N ALA A 10 10.31 -15.01 5.90
CA ALA A 10 9.10 -15.69 6.31
C ALA A 10 9.39 -17.05 6.97
N LEU A 11 10.31 -17.85 6.41
CA LEU A 11 10.71 -19.13 6.99
C LEU A 11 11.36 -18.95 8.36
N ALA A 12 12.26 -17.97 8.50
CA ALA A 12 12.95 -17.68 9.75
C ALA A 12 11.96 -17.25 10.85
N MET A 13 11.05 -16.32 10.52
CA MET A 13 10.00 -15.84 11.43
C MET A 13 9.06 -16.97 11.86
N ASN A 14 8.56 -17.76 10.90
CA ASN A 14 7.66 -18.88 11.21
C ASN A 14 8.34 -19.97 12.03
N TYR A 15 9.60 -20.30 11.72
CA TYR A 15 10.36 -21.26 12.52
C TYR A 15 10.56 -20.75 13.96
N ALA A 16 10.96 -19.49 14.15
CA ALA A 16 11.12 -18.91 15.48
C ALA A 16 9.81 -18.84 16.28
N GLY A 17 8.68 -18.55 15.60
CA GLY A 17 7.37 -18.45 16.23
C GLY A 17 6.71 -19.80 16.56
N THR A 18 6.99 -20.86 15.79
CA THR A 18 6.23 -22.13 15.86
C THR A 18 7.09 -23.37 16.14
N GLY A 19 8.40 -23.30 15.92
CA GLY A 19 9.29 -24.47 15.93
C GLY A 19 9.09 -25.43 14.74
N ASN A 20 8.41 -25.01 13.68
CA ASN A 20 8.11 -25.86 12.52
C ASN A 20 9.40 -26.34 11.81
N ILE A 21 9.67 -27.65 11.89
CA ILE A 21 10.89 -28.26 11.36
C ILE A 21 10.96 -28.21 9.82
N GLU A 22 9.83 -28.22 9.11
CA GLU A 22 9.84 -28.10 7.65
C GLU A 22 10.23 -26.69 7.22
N CYS A 23 9.81 -25.65 7.96
CA CYS A 23 10.31 -24.29 7.73
C CYS A 23 11.83 -24.22 7.88
N LYS A 24 12.37 -24.85 8.95
CA LYS A 24 13.81 -24.95 9.17
C LYS A 24 14.52 -25.65 8.01
N LYS A 25 14.05 -26.83 7.61
CA LYS A 25 14.66 -27.63 6.52
C LYS A 25 14.72 -26.86 5.21
N ARG A 26 13.63 -26.17 4.83
CA ARG A 26 13.59 -25.36 3.59
C ARG A 26 14.50 -24.14 3.68
N MET A 27 14.58 -23.51 4.85
CA MET A 27 15.48 -22.38 5.11
C MET A 27 16.94 -22.81 4.96
N GLU A 28 17.35 -23.90 5.61
CA GLU A 28 18.70 -24.45 5.53
C GLU A 28 19.09 -24.86 4.11
N TYR A 29 18.16 -25.49 3.37
CA TYR A 29 18.35 -25.79 1.95
C TYR A 29 18.59 -24.52 1.13
N MET A 30 17.73 -23.51 1.28
CA MET A 30 17.86 -22.24 0.55
C MET A 30 19.19 -21.54 0.86
N LEU A 31 19.64 -21.53 2.12
CA LEU A 31 20.93 -20.98 2.52
C LEU A 31 22.11 -21.73 1.87
N ALA A 32 22.02 -23.07 1.76
CA ALA A 32 23.05 -23.86 1.11
C ALA A 32 23.18 -23.51 -0.38
N GLU A 33 22.05 -23.44 -1.10
CA GLU A 33 22.03 -23.07 -2.53
C GLU A 33 22.50 -21.63 -2.77
N LEU A 34 22.08 -20.70 -1.92
CA LEU A 34 22.51 -19.30 -1.99
C LEU A 34 24.00 -19.14 -1.69
N SER A 35 24.54 -19.90 -0.73
CA SER A 35 25.98 -19.92 -0.43
C SER A 35 26.77 -20.40 -1.64
N ALA A 36 26.34 -21.48 -2.29
CA ALA A 36 26.98 -21.97 -3.50
C ALA A 36 26.95 -20.93 -4.64
N CYS A 37 25.83 -20.21 -4.79
CA CYS A 37 25.72 -19.11 -5.74
C CYS A 37 26.68 -17.95 -5.41
N GLN A 38 26.80 -17.56 -4.14
CA GLN A 38 27.69 -16.48 -3.71
C GLN A 38 29.16 -16.83 -3.99
N ASP A 39 29.58 -18.05 -3.65
CA ASP A 39 30.93 -18.56 -3.92
C ASP A 39 31.23 -18.64 -5.42
N ALA A 40 30.25 -19.05 -6.23
CA ALA A 40 30.39 -19.10 -7.68
C ALA A 40 30.50 -17.70 -8.31
N ASN A 41 29.76 -16.71 -7.80
CA ASN A 41 29.87 -15.33 -8.26
C ASN A 41 31.24 -14.73 -7.95
N GLU A 42 31.76 -14.98 -6.75
CA GLU A 42 33.10 -14.54 -6.34
C GLU A 42 34.19 -15.11 -7.27
N LYS A 43 34.11 -16.42 -7.59
CA LYS A 43 35.08 -17.07 -8.49
C LYS A 43 34.96 -16.61 -9.95
N ASN A 44 33.74 -16.53 -10.47
CA ASN A 44 33.52 -16.34 -11.91
C ASN A 44 33.44 -14.87 -12.33
N ASN A 45 33.29 -13.95 -11.38
CA ASN A 45 33.04 -12.54 -11.65
C ASN A 45 33.85 -11.62 -10.72
N ALA A 46 35.12 -11.92 -10.46
CA ALA A 46 35.96 -11.25 -9.46
C ALA A 46 35.96 -9.70 -9.50
N THR A 47 35.67 -9.08 -10.65
CA THR A 47 35.60 -7.62 -10.79
C THR A 47 34.37 -6.99 -10.14
N TRP A 48 33.20 -7.66 -10.19
CA TRP A 48 31.93 -7.10 -9.71
C TRP A 48 31.14 -8.03 -8.79
N GLY A 49 31.48 -9.32 -8.72
CA GLY A 49 30.68 -10.38 -8.11
C GLY A 49 31.16 -10.88 -6.75
N THR A 50 32.29 -10.38 -6.25
CA THR A 50 32.83 -10.75 -4.93
C THR A 50 31.84 -10.38 -3.83
N GLY A 51 31.30 -11.39 -3.12
CA GLY A 51 30.24 -11.21 -2.11
C GLY A 51 28.82 -11.02 -2.67
N TYR A 52 28.63 -10.93 -4.00
CA TYR A 52 27.33 -10.70 -4.61
C TYR A 52 26.39 -11.90 -4.47
N LEU A 53 25.17 -11.64 -3.99
CA LEU A 53 24.12 -12.63 -3.90
C LEU A 53 22.77 -12.05 -4.35
N GLY A 54 22.51 -12.11 -5.65
CA GLY A 54 21.25 -11.63 -6.21
C GLY A 54 20.88 -12.33 -7.51
N ALA A 55 19.62 -12.15 -7.92
CA ALA A 55 19.05 -12.80 -9.10
C ALA A 55 18.33 -11.79 -10.00
N VAL A 56 18.93 -10.60 -10.19
CA VAL A 56 18.44 -9.61 -11.15
C VAL A 56 18.83 -10.09 -12.56
N PRO A 57 17.91 -10.20 -13.52
CA PRO A 57 18.26 -10.57 -14.89
C PRO A 57 19.31 -9.60 -15.46
N GLY A 58 20.38 -10.15 -16.02
CA GLY A 58 21.47 -9.34 -16.58
C GLY A 58 22.44 -8.75 -15.55
N SER A 59 22.47 -9.24 -14.29
CA SER A 59 23.38 -8.77 -13.23
C SER A 59 24.80 -8.52 -13.69
N LYS A 60 25.39 -9.42 -14.50
CA LYS A 60 26.75 -9.24 -15.02
C LYS A 60 26.92 -7.90 -15.73
N LYS A 61 26.05 -7.61 -16.70
CA LYS A 61 26.09 -6.36 -17.46
C LYS A 61 25.79 -5.17 -16.55
N ILE A 62 24.75 -5.27 -15.72
CA ILE A 62 24.32 -4.19 -14.82
C ILE A 62 25.47 -3.77 -13.92
N TRP A 63 26.05 -4.70 -13.16
CA TRP A 63 27.03 -4.36 -12.14
C TRP A 63 28.42 -4.06 -12.72
N SER A 64 28.81 -4.69 -13.84
CA SER A 64 30.07 -4.34 -14.50
C SER A 64 30.07 -2.92 -15.07
N THR A 65 28.96 -2.48 -15.70
CA THR A 65 28.88 -1.10 -16.21
C THR A 65 28.65 -0.10 -15.08
N PHE A 66 27.93 -0.50 -14.03
CA PHE A 66 27.71 0.34 -12.85
C PHE A 66 29.03 0.74 -12.16
N LEU A 67 29.99 -0.19 -12.03
CA LEU A 67 31.35 0.12 -11.54
C LEU A 67 32.08 1.16 -12.40
N ALA A 68 31.86 1.12 -13.71
CA ALA A 68 32.46 2.06 -14.65
C ALA A 68 31.72 3.42 -14.70
N GLY A 69 30.71 3.63 -13.84
CA GLY A 69 29.89 4.85 -13.82
C GLY A 69 28.83 4.93 -14.91
N ASP A 70 28.62 3.85 -15.68
CA ASP A 70 27.54 3.75 -16.67
C ASP A 70 26.31 3.05 -16.07
N PHE A 71 25.29 3.87 -15.81
CA PHE A 71 24.03 3.46 -15.22
C PHE A 71 22.96 3.07 -16.23
N ALA A 72 23.23 3.06 -17.54
CA ALA A 72 22.21 2.77 -18.56
C ALA A 72 21.56 1.40 -18.33
N ALA A 73 22.37 0.35 -18.16
CA ALA A 73 21.87 -1.00 -17.88
C ALA A 73 21.08 -1.08 -16.56
N PHE A 74 21.54 -0.35 -15.53
CA PHE A 74 20.85 -0.27 -14.24
C PHE A 74 19.48 0.42 -14.35
N ARG A 75 19.40 1.52 -15.10
CA ARG A 75 18.16 2.29 -15.31
C ARG A 75 17.12 1.55 -16.16
N THR A 76 17.55 0.65 -17.05
CA THR A 76 16.64 -0.20 -17.83
C THR A 76 16.11 -1.40 -17.03
N ALA A 77 16.85 -1.86 -16.02
CA ALA A 77 16.45 -3.00 -15.22
C ALA A 77 15.34 -2.64 -14.21
N TRP A 78 14.48 -3.61 -13.91
CA TRP A 78 13.37 -3.41 -12.98
C TRP A 78 13.86 -3.41 -11.53
N VAL A 79 13.93 -2.22 -10.94
CA VAL A 79 14.24 -1.93 -9.51
C VAL A 79 15.35 -2.81 -8.90
N PRO A 80 16.60 -2.79 -9.42
CA PRO A 80 17.63 -3.75 -9.03
C PRO A 80 17.98 -3.72 -7.53
N PHE A 81 18.08 -2.54 -6.93
CA PHE A 81 18.36 -2.41 -5.49
C PHE A 81 17.21 -2.90 -4.62
N TYR A 82 15.95 -2.66 -5.01
CA TYR A 82 14.80 -3.23 -4.31
C TYR A 82 14.82 -4.76 -4.29
N ASN A 83 15.20 -5.37 -5.43
CA ASN A 83 15.24 -6.82 -5.58
C ASN A 83 16.27 -7.43 -4.64
N ILE A 84 17.50 -6.91 -4.66
CA ILE A 84 18.56 -7.42 -3.79
C ILE A 84 18.37 -7.05 -2.31
N HIS A 85 17.73 -5.91 -2.00
CA HIS A 85 17.34 -5.55 -0.63
C HIS A 85 16.57 -6.69 0.06
N LYS A 86 15.69 -7.40 -0.66
CA LYS A 86 14.97 -8.54 -0.06
C LYS A 86 15.89 -9.67 0.33
N MET A 87 16.95 -9.92 -0.45
CA MET A 87 17.94 -10.93 -0.10
C MET A 87 18.78 -10.50 1.11
N TYR A 88 19.18 -9.22 1.20
CA TYR A 88 19.81 -8.67 2.41
C TYR A 88 18.93 -8.89 3.64
N ALA A 89 17.66 -8.48 3.57
CA ALA A 89 16.71 -8.64 4.67
C ALA A 89 16.49 -10.12 5.03
N GLY A 90 16.37 -11.00 4.04
CA GLY A 90 16.24 -12.45 4.24
C GLY A 90 17.40 -13.06 5.03
N LEU A 91 18.64 -12.78 4.62
CA LEU A 91 19.83 -13.29 5.32
C LEU A 91 19.96 -12.71 6.73
N ARG A 92 19.70 -11.40 6.88
CA ARG A 92 19.66 -10.73 8.18
C ARG A 92 18.63 -11.37 9.10
N ASP A 93 17.42 -11.62 8.60
CA ASP A 93 16.32 -12.15 9.40
C ASP A 93 16.60 -13.60 9.82
N VAL A 94 17.18 -14.42 8.95
CA VAL A 94 17.66 -15.76 9.34
C VAL A 94 18.60 -15.67 10.54
N TRP A 95 19.60 -14.79 10.50
CA TRP A 95 20.49 -14.56 11.65
C TRP A 95 19.71 -14.11 12.90
N LEU A 96 18.87 -13.08 12.78
CA LEU A 96 18.17 -12.49 13.93
C LEU A 96 17.19 -13.45 14.61
N TYR A 97 16.47 -14.26 13.83
CA TYR A 97 15.44 -15.16 14.36
C TYR A 97 15.97 -16.53 14.78
N THR A 98 17.13 -16.96 14.26
CA THR A 98 17.61 -18.34 14.46
C THR A 98 19.03 -18.43 15.06
N GLY A 99 19.82 -17.36 15.00
CA GLY A 99 21.22 -17.35 15.41
C GLY A 99 22.18 -18.02 14.42
N ASP A 100 21.75 -18.27 13.17
CA ASP A 100 22.58 -18.92 12.15
C ASP A 100 23.75 -18.03 11.70
N THR A 101 24.97 -18.41 12.09
CA THR A 101 26.18 -17.64 11.82
C THR A 101 26.57 -17.64 10.34
N LYS A 102 26.22 -18.68 9.58
CA LYS A 102 26.49 -18.74 8.14
C LYS A 102 25.66 -17.68 7.40
N ALA A 103 24.39 -17.52 7.75
CA ALA A 103 23.55 -16.46 7.22
C ALA A 103 24.11 -15.06 7.55
N LYS A 104 24.60 -14.84 8.78
CA LYS A 104 25.29 -13.61 9.17
C LYS A 104 26.52 -13.33 8.30
N GLU A 105 27.37 -14.34 8.07
CA GLU A 105 28.57 -14.19 7.23
C GLU A 105 28.21 -13.86 5.78
N MET A 106 27.24 -14.58 5.20
CA MET A 106 26.74 -14.32 3.85
C MET A 106 26.18 -12.90 3.71
N PHE A 107 25.40 -12.45 4.71
CA PHE A 107 24.87 -11.09 4.80
C PHE A 107 25.98 -10.04 4.82
N LEU A 108 26.98 -10.18 5.70
CA LEU A 108 28.07 -9.22 5.81
C LEU A 108 28.95 -9.17 4.54
N LYS A 109 29.26 -10.33 3.93
CA LYS A 109 29.92 -10.37 2.61
C LYS A 109 29.11 -9.63 1.55
N PHE A 110 27.79 -9.76 1.60
CA PHE A 110 26.91 -9.07 0.67
C PHE A 110 26.85 -7.56 0.95
N CYS A 111 26.93 -7.14 2.21
CA CYS A 111 27.04 -5.71 2.57
C CYS A 111 28.37 -5.14 2.06
N ASP A 112 29.47 -5.87 2.20
CA ASP A 112 30.76 -5.48 1.66
C ASP A 112 30.73 -5.33 0.14
N TRP A 113 30.08 -6.25 -0.57
CA TRP A 113 29.81 -6.08 -2.00
C TRP A 113 29.06 -4.78 -2.31
N GLY A 114 28.00 -4.48 -1.54
CA GLY A 114 27.20 -3.26 -1.72
C GLY A 114 27.98 -1.97 -1.49
N ILE A 115 28.96 -1.99 -0.58
CA ILE A 115 29.90 -0.90 -0.36
C ILE A 115 30.87 -0.81 -1.55
N SER A 116 31.47 -1.92 -1.97
CA SER A 116 32.43 -1.96 -3.08
C SER A 116 31.81 -1.51 -4.41
N ILE A 117 30.59 -1.96 -4.74
CA ILE A 117 29.91 -1.63 -6.00
C ILE A 117 29.56 -0.14 -6.11
N THR A 118 29.50 0.57 -4.98
CA THR A 118 29.17 2.01 -4.90
C THR A 118 30.34 2.89 -4.47
N ALA A 119 31.54 2.31 -4.28
CA ALA A 119 32.67 3.00 -3.68
C ALA A 119 33.16 4.20 -4.51
N ALA A 120 33.18 4.06 -5.84
CA ALA A 120 33.67 5.09 -6.76
C ALA A 120 32.64 6.20 -7.07
N LEU A 121 31.39 6.06 -6.63
CA LEU A 121 30.35 7.04 -6.94
C LEU A 121 30.49 8.29 -6.08
N SER A 122 30.43 9.46 -6.71
CA SER A 122 30.20 10.71 -5.98
C SER A 122 28.84 10.70 -5.28
N ASP A 123 28.68 11.55 -4.26
CA ASP A 123 27.39 11.68 -3.57
C ASP A 123 26.26 12.06 -4.53
N LEU A 124 26.52 12.93 -5.51
CA LEU A 124 25.53 13.30 -6.52
C LEU A 124 25.12 12.09 -7.37
N GLN A 125 26.08 11.31 -7.87
CA GLN A 125 25.78 10.08 -8.62
C GLN A 125 24.98 9.10 -7.77
N MET A 126 25.37 8.92 -6.50
CA MET A 126 24.64 8.07 -5.57
C MET A 126 23.18 8.53 -5.41
N GLN A 127 22.93 9.83 -5.25
CA GLN A 127 21.55 10.34 -5.17
C GLN A 127 20.76 10.10 -6.47
N THR A 128 21.37 10.26 -7.66
CA THR A 128 20.67 9.94 -8.93
C THR A 128 20.35 8.46 -9.12
N VAL A 129 21.14 7.59 -8.49
CA VAL A 129 20.87 6.14 -8.46
C VAL A 129 19.68 5.84 -7.53
N LEU A 130 19.56 6.58 -6.42
CA LEU A 130 18.48 6.45 -5.45
C LEU A 130 17.14 7.03 -5.94
N ASP A 131 17.09 7.67 -7.11
CA ASP A 131 15.83 7.99 -7.79
C ASP A 131 15.05 6.72 -8.19
N ILE A 132 15.76 5.61 -8.43
CA ILE A 132 15.16 4.29 -8.67
C ILE A 132 14.91 3.62 -7.32
N GLU A 133 13.78 2.91 -7.21
CA GLU A 133 13.40 2.22 -5.99
C GLU A 133 14.50 1.25 -5.52
N HIS A 134 14.89 1.43 -4.26
CA HIS A 134 15.96 0.71 -3.60
C HIS A 134 15.52 0.04 -2.29
N GLY A 135 14.22 0.03 -1.98
CA GLY A 135 13.72 -0.50 -0.71
C GLY A 135 14.44 0.09 0.51
N GLY A 136 14.74 -0.75 1.51
CA GLY A 136 15.40 -0.38 2.76
C GLY A 136 16.89 -0.74 2.77
N MET A 137 17.63 -0.49 1.68
CA MET A 137 19.08 -0.74 1.65
C MET A 137 19.81 -0.03 2.80
N ASN A 138 19.43 1.23 3.09
CA ASN A 138 19.97 1.98 4.22
C ASN A 138 19.73 1.29 5.57
N GLU A 139 18.55 0.72 5.79
CA GLU A 139 18.24 -0.10 6.98
C GLU A 139 19.19 -1.30 7.09
N THR A 140 19.38 -2.04 5.99
CA THR A 140 20.23 -3.25 6.02
C THR A 140 21.69 -2.93 6.35
N PHE A 141 22.24 -1.81 5.86
CA PHE A 141 23.57 -1.39 6.26
C PHE A 141 23.64 -0.91 7.72
N ALA A 142 22.59 -0.26 8.22
CA ALA A 142 22.51 0.11 9.63
C ALA A 142 22.47 -1.14 10.53
N ASP A 143 21.79 -2.21 10.10
CA ASP A 143 21.83 -3.49 10.81
C ASP A 143 23.20 -4.17 10.76
N ALA A 144 23.92 -4.08 9.63
CA ALA A 144 25.30 -4.55 9.57
C ALA A 144 26.21 -3.78 10.54
N TYR A 145 26.00 -2.47 10.69
CA TYR A 145 26.69 -1.67 11.72
C TYR A 145 26.37 -2.17 13.12
N GLU A 146 25.09 -2.37 13.47
CA GLU A 146 24.73 -2.92 14.79
C GLU A 146 25.37 -4.30 15.06
N MET A 147 25.50 -5.14 14.04
CA MET A 147 26.10 -6.48 14.20
C MET A 147 27.62 -6.49 14.42
N THR A 148 28.32 -5.41 14.04
CA THR A 148 29.79 -5.40 13.89
C THR A 148 30.48 -4.20 14.54
N HIS A 149 29.73 -3.14 14.80
CA HIS A 149 30.19 -1.80 15.17
C HIS A 149 31.27 -1.22 14.24
N ASN A 150 31.32 -1.66 12.97
CA ASN A 150 32.25 -1.13 11.99
C ASN A 150 31.63 0.04 11.21
N ASP A 151 32.20 1.23 11.37
CA ASP A 151 31.69 2.49 10.81
C ASP A 151 31.49 2.47 9.29
N LYS A 152 32.19 1.61 8.55
CA LYS A 152 32.00 1.49 7.09
C LYS A 152 30.53 1.22 6.72
N TYR A 153 29.82 0.43 7.54
CA TYR A 153 28.43 0.09 7.31
C TYR A 153 27.50 1.26 7.66
N LEU A 154 27.80 2.01 8.72
CA LEU A 154 27.02 3.21 9.05
C LEU A 154 27.21 4.30 7.98
N ILE A 155 28.43 4.48 7.47
CA ILE A 155 28.71 5.38 6.34
C ILE A 155 27.91 4.94 5.12
N ALA A 156 27.88 3.65 4.80
CA ALA A 156 27.08 3.10 3.71
C ALA A 156 25.57 3.35 3.92
N ALA A 157 25.05 3.12 5.13
CA ALA A 157 23.65 3.38 5.47
C ALA A 157 23.26 4.84 5.21
N LYS A 158 24.12 5.79 5.61
CA LYS A 158 23.93 7.22 5.34
C LYS A 158 24.04 7.55 3.84
N ARG A 159 24.98 6.94 3.10
CA ARG A 159 25.10 7.13 1.63
C ARG A 159 23.89 6.60 0.85
N PHE A 160 23.27 5.51 1.32
CA PHE A 160 22.03 4.96 0.75
C PHE A 160 20.76 5.69 1.22
N SER A 161 20.87 6.75 2.03
CA SER A 161 19.74 7.56 2.45
C SER A 161 19.42 8.62 1.40
N HIS A 162 18.23 8.53 0.80
CA HIS A 162 17.82 9.40 -0.29
C HIS A 162 17.45 10.81 0.23
N ARG A 163 18.29 11.80 -0.07
CA ARG A 163 18.20 13.17 0.45
C ARG A 163 16.91 13.89 0.05
N MET A 164 16.37 13.62 -1.14
CA MET A 164 15.09 14.17 -1.58
C MET A 164 13.96 13.94 -0.56
N LEU A 165 13.96 12.79 0.12
CA LEU A 165 13.00 12.49 1.17
C LEU A 165 13.52 12.88 2.55
N LEU A 166 14.78 12.53 2.89
CA LEU A 166 15.36 12.79 4.20
C LEU A 166 15.31 14.28 4.56
N ASP A 167 15.79 15.14 3.66
CA ASP A 167 15.92 16.57 3.92
C ASP A 167 14.53 17.23 4.09
N ALA A 168 13.55 16.81 3.27
CA ALA A 168 12.18 17.29 3.37
C ALA A 168 11.52 16.86 4.69
N MET A 169 11.64 15.59 5.07
CA MET A 169 11.06 15.08 6.31
C MET A 169 11.74 15.66 7.56
N ALA A 170 13.07 15.86 7.52
CA ALA A 170 13.82 16.51 8.60
C ALA A 170 13.44 17.99 8.75
N ALA A 171 13.14 18.67 7.64
CA ALA A 171 12.58 20.02 7.63
C ALA A 171 11.06 20.06 7.90
N GLN A 172 10.44 18.92 8.25
CA GLN A 172 9.00 18.79 8.52
C GLN A 172 8.11 19.30 7.37
N LYS A 173 8.56 19.07 6.13
CA LYS A 173 7.85 19.41 4.91
C LYS A 173 7.33 18.15 4.24
N ASP A 174 6.01 17.98 4.22
CA ASP A 174 5.36 16.92 3.46
C ASP A 174 5.55 17.17 1.95
N ASN A 175 6.28 16.27 1.29
CA ASN A 175 6.47 16.25 -0.16
C ASN A 175 5.95 14.96 -0.80
N LEU A 176 5.01 14.25 -0.16
CA LEU A 176 4.64 12.89 -0.53
C LEU A 176 3.64 12.78 -1.68
N ASP A 177 2.98 13.87 -2.07
CA ASP A 177 1.97 13.86 -3.14
C ASP A 177 2.49 13.18 -4.42
N ASN A 178 1.69 12.22 -4.90
CA ASN A 178 1.93 11.38 -6.08
C ASN A 178 3.22 10.56 -6.04
N LYS A 179 3.89 10.44 -4.89
CA LYS A 179 5.01 9.51 -4.73
C LYS A 179 4.49 8.10 -4.50
N HIS A 180 5.11 7.13 -5.14
CA HIS A 180 4.90 5.70 -4.85
C HIS A 180 5.19 5.45 -3.37
N ALA A 181 4.17 5.04 -2.62
CA ALA A 181 4.17 5.02 -1.17
C ALA A 181 5.12 3.95 -0.63
N ASN A 182 5.02 2.71 -1.13
CA ASN A 182 5.89 1.61 -0.71
C ASN A 182 7.37 1.83 -1.05
N THR A 183 7.66 2.74 -1.98
CA THR A 183 9.04 3.14 -2.26
C THR A 183 9.58 4.03 -1.15
N GLN A 184 8.74 4.88 -0.53
CA GLN A 184 9.19 5.84 0.47
C GLN A 184 9.27 5.24 1.88
N VAL A 185 8.29 4.43 2.29
CA VAL A 185 8.23 3.92 3.68
C VAL A 185 9.52 3.16 4.08
N PRO A 186 10.07 2.23 3.28
CA PRO A 186 11.32 1.53 3.61
C PRO A 186 12.54 2.45 3.74
N LYS A 187 12.60 3.55 2.98
CA LYS A 187 13.67 4.55 3.14
C LYS A 187 13.62 5.15 4.53
N VAL A 188 12.41 5.46 5.00
CA VAL A 188 12.16 6.06 6.31
C VAL A 188 12.37 5.06 7.45
N VAL A 189 12.06 3.77 7.25
CA VAL A 189 12.47 2.71 8.18
C VAL A 189 13.99 2.75 8.38
N GLY A 190 14.75 2.86 7.28
CA GLY A 190 16.20 3.03 7.37
C GLY A 190 16.63 4.36 8.01
N PHE A 191 15.88 5.46 7.83
CA PHE A 191 16.17 6.70 8.54
C PHE A 191 16.01 6.53 10.05
N GLU A 192 14.88 5.98 10.50
CA GLU A 192 14.65 5.72 11.92
C GLU A 192 15.71 4.78 12.49
N ARG A 193 16.08 3.73 11.75
CA ARG A 193 17.13 2.80 12.17
C ARG A 193 18.50 3.48 12.33
N ILE A 194 18.88 4.37 11.42
CA ILE A 194 20.10 5.19 11.57
C ILE A 194 19.97 6.12 12.78
N GLY A 195 18.84 6.81 12.91
CA GLY A 195 18.56 7.72 14.02
C GLY A 195 18.64 7.04 15.38
N GLU A 196 18.11 5.83 15.50
CA GLU A 196 18.22 4.99 16.70
C GLU A 196 19.68 4.73 17.07
N LEU A 197 20.48 4.23 16.12
CA LEU A 197 21.86 3.78 16.38
C LEU A 197 22.83 4.94 16.63
N THR A 198 22.59 6.10 16.03
CA THR A 198 23.52 7.25 16.13
C THR A 198 23.02 8.40 17.00
N ASN A 199 21.78 8.34 17.47
CA ASN A 199 21.09 9.46 18.12
C ASN A 199 21.07 10.77 17.28
N ASP A 200 21.06 10.65 15.95
CA ASP A 200 21.12 11.80 15.03
C ASP A 200 19.71 12.41 14.87
N ALA A 201 19.59 13.68 15.23
CA ALA A 201 18.31 14.39 15.28
C ALA A 201 17.66 14.55 13.90
N THR A 202 18.45 14.67 12.82
CA THR A 202 17.93 14.79 11.46
C THR A 202 17.14 13.54 11.08
N TYR A 203 17.73 12.37 11.33
CA TYR A 203 17.13 11.08 11.02
C TYR A 203 15.92 10.77 11.90
N LYS A 204 16.01 11.02 13.21
CA LYS A 204 14.88 10.85 14.15
C LYS A 204 13.70 11.76 13.80
N THR A 205 13.97 13.03 13.48
CA THR A 205 12.92 13.99 13.09
C THR A 205 12.25 13.54 11.81
N ALA A 206 13.03 13.09 10.82
CA ALA A 206 12.49 12.58 9.56
C ALA A 206 11.60 11.35 9.76
N GLY A 207 12.05 10.36 10.55
CA GLY A 207 11.28 9.17 10.89
C GLY A 207 9.94 9.49 11.54
N ASN A 208 9.97 10.29 12.62
CA ASN A 208 8.78 10.67 13.36
C ASN A 208 7.81 11.56 12.55
N PHE A 209 8.32 12.54 11.81
CA PHE A 209 7.48 13.44 11.01
C PHE A 209 6.78 12.69 9.87
N PHE A 210 7.51 11.81 9.15
CA PHE A 210 6.91 10.99 8.11
C PHE A 210 5.80 10.10 8.66
N TRP A 211 6.08 9.38 9.76
CA TRP A 211 5.07 8.52 10.39
C TRP A 211 3.82 9.32 10.75
N THR A 212 4.00 10.43 11.48
CA THR A 212 2.90 11.30 11.92
C THR A 212 2.06 11.77 10.73
N THR A 213 2.72 12.27 9.68
CA THR A 213 2.07 12.76 8.46
C THR A 213 1.26 11.66 7.77
N VAL A 214 1.83 10.47 7.61
CA VAL A 214 1.16 9.37 6.92
C VAL A 214 -0.01 8.84 7.74
N THR A 215 0.16 8.63 9.04
CA THR A 215 -0.89 8.06 9.90
C THR A 215 -2.05 9.02 10.14
N GLN A 216 -1.78 10.33 10.23
CA GLN A 216 -2.81 11.33 10.54
C GLN A 216 -3.49 11.88 9.30
N ASN A 217 -2.77 12.04 8.18
CA ASN A 217 -3.29 12.79 7.02
C ASN A 217 -3.51 11.92 5.78
N ARG A 218 -2.88 10.74 5.69
CA ARG A 218 -2.81 9.95 4.45
C ARG A 218 -3.28 8.50 4.60
N SER A 219 -3.78 8.10 5.77
CA SER A 219 -4.26 6.74 6.06
C SER A 219 -5.78 6.71 6.21
N LEU A 220 -6.41 5.64 5.70
CA LEU A 220 -7.83 5.37 5.91
C LEU A 220 -8.08 4.73 7.30
N ALA A 221 -9.34 4.55 7.68
CA ALA A 221 -9.78 4.12 9.01
C ALA A 221 -9.18 2.77 9.46
N PHE A 222 -8.94 1.84 8.52
CA PHE A 222 -8.24 0.58 8.80
C PHE A 222 -6.71 0.67 8.91
N GLY A 223 -6.11 1.86 8.80
CA GLY A 223 -4.67 2.12 8.92
C GLY A 223 -3.86 2.04 7.62
N GLY A 224 -4.44 1.52 6.53
CA GLY A 224 -3.80 1.48 5.21
C GLY A 224 -3.79 2.83 4.48
N ASN A 225 -2.81 3.03 3.60
CA ASN A 225 -2.64 4.23 2.80
C ASN A 225 -2.29 3.87 1.34
N SER A 226 -2.25 4.90 0.50
CA SER A 226 -2.07 4.87 -0.96
C SER A 226 -3.30 4.47 -1.77
N ARG A 227 -3.29 4.85 -3.03
CA ARG A 227 -4.18 4.38 -4.10
C ARG A 227 -3.34 4.22 -5.34
N ARG A 228 -3.52 3.13 -6.09
CA ARG A 228 -2.64 2.81 -7.23
C ARG A 228 -1.17 2.96 -6.80
N GLU A 229 -0.90 2.43 -5.62
CA GLU A 229 0.42 2.42 -4.96
C GLU A 229 0.99 3.80 -4.57
N SER A 230 0.32 4.91 -4.88
CA SER A 230 0.84 6.26 -4.67
C SER A 230 0.06 7.02 -3.59
N PHE A 231 0.73 7.94 -2.89
CA PHE A 231 0.04 8.87 -2.00
C PHE A 231 -0.77 9.87 -2.83
N PRO A 232 -2.12 9.92 -2.69
CA PRO A 232 -2.90 10.88 -3.46
C PRO A 232 -2.66 12.30 -2.94
N SER A 233 -2.74 13.29 -3.84
CA SER A 233 -2.93 14.68 -3.43
C SER A 233 -4.29 14.87 -2.76
N ILE A 234 -4.47 16.00 -2.06
CA ILE A 234 -5.76 16.38 -1.45
C ILE A 234 -6.88 16.34 -2.50
N THR A 235 -6.67 16.98 -3.67
CA THR A 235 -7.66 17.05 -4.76
C THR A 235 -7.97 15.69 -5.35
N SER A 236 -7.01 14.77 -5.35
CA SER A 236 -7.19 13.44 -5.89
C SER A 236 -7.89 12.52 -4.89
N SER A 237 -8.03 12.85 -3.60
CA SER A 237 -8.49 11.92 -2.55
C SER A 237 -9.83 11.23 -2.84
N THR A 238 -10.70 11.83 -3.67
CA THR A 238 -11.95 11.21 -4.14
C THR A 238 -11.77 9.87 -4.85
N ASP A 239 -10.66 9.58 -5.54
CA ASP A 239 -10.54 8.26 -6.18
C ASP A 239 -10.40 7.10 -5.19
N PHE A 240 -10.29 7.31 -3.88
CA PHE A 240 -10.47 6.20 -2.92
C PHE A 240 -11.84 5.52 -3.04
N VAL A 241 -12.86 6.28 -3.45
CA VAL A 241 -14.22 5.75 -3.66
C VAL A 241 -14.53 5.43 -5.12
N ASN A 242 -13.68 5.85 -6.06
CA ASN A 242 -13.88 5.63 -7.50
C ASN A 242 -12.98 4.53 -8.06
N ASP A 243 -11.79 4.34 -7.52
CA ASP A 243 -10.79 3.37 -7.97
C ASP A 243 -10.93 2.03 -7.23
N VAL A 244 -10.50 0.95 -7.87
CA VAL A 244 -10.50 -0.41 -7.29
C VAL A 244 -9.15 -0.76 -6.66
N GLU A 245 -8.09 -0.04 -7.01
CA GLU A 245 -6.74 -0.16 -6.46
C GLU A 245 -6.60 0.74 -5.23
N GLY A 246 -7.25 0.32 -4.14
CA GLY A 246 -7.17 0.98 -2.84
C GLY A 246 -5.79 0.85 -2.18
N PRO A 247 -5.72 1.00 -0.84
CA PRO A 247 -4.46 0.82 -0.12
C PRO A 247 -3.77 -0.52 -0.37
N GLU A 248 -2.47 -0.46 -0.58
CA GLU A 248 -1.59 -1.62 -0.78
C GLU A 248 -1.18 -2.24 0.56
N SER A 249 -1.17 -3.57 0.64
CA SER A 249 -0.78 -4.32 1.85
C SER A 249 0.68 -4.09 2.28
N CYS A 250 1.63 -3.97 1.34
CA CYS A 250 3.04 -3.71 1.68
C CYS A 250 3.24 -2.40 2.45
N ASN A 251 2.45 -1.37 2.14
CA ASN A 251 2.54 -0.08 2.81
C ASN A 251 2.22 -0.23 4.29
N SER A 252 1.21 -1.04 4.60
CA SER A 252 0.80 -1.29 5.99
C SER A 252 1.83 -2.15 6.72
N TYR A 253 2.38 -3.18 6.05
CA TYR A 253 3.51 -3.95 6.57
C TYR A 253 4.68 -3.04 6.95
N ASN A 254 5.10 -2.13 6.06
CA ASN A 254 6.26 -1.26 6.29
C ASN A 254 5.95 -0.15 7.29
N MET A 255 4.72 0.37 7.33
CA MET A 255 4.30 1.33 8.34
C MET A 255 4.28 0.70 9.74
N LEU A 256 3.85 -0.56 9.87
CA LEU A 256 3.93 -1.28 11.14
C LEU A 256 5.37 -1.52 11.60
N LYS A 257 6.28 -1.77 10.65
CA LYS A 257 7.72 -1.87 10.93
C LYS A 257 8.28 -0.55 11.46
N LEU A 258 8.05 0.56 10.75
CA LEU A 258 8.42 1.90 11.21
C LEU A 258 7.81 2.24 12.58
N THR A 259 6.55 1.86 12.80
CA THR A 259 5.84 2.06 14.07
C THR A 259 6.53 1.33 15.23
N ALA A 260 6.96 0.08 15.00
CA ALA A 260 7.69 -0.69 16.00
C ALA A 260 9.08 -0.12 16.30
N ASP A 261 9.78 0.39 15.28
CA ASP A 261 11.09 1.03 15.45
C ASP A 261 10.97 2.34 16.25
N LEU A 262 10.01 3.21 15.89
CA LEU A 262 9.72 4.43 16.66
C LEU A 262 9.32 4.13 18.10
N PHE A 263 8.51 3.08 18.32
CA PHE A 263 8.15 2.63 19.65
C PHE A 263 9.36 2.13 20.45
N ARG A 264 10.30 1.43 19.80
CA ARG A 264 11.53 0.93 20.44
C ARG A 264 12.39 2.08 20.97
N VAL A 265 12.45 3.19 20.25
CA VAL A 265 13.18 4.40 20.66
C VAL A 265 12.40 5.21 21.71
N ASN A 266 11.09 5.38 21.50
CA ASN A 266 10.22 6.14 22.39
C ASN A 266 8.86 5.44 22.56
N PRO A 267 8.64 4.69 23.65
CA PRO A 267 7.50 3.79 23.81
C PRO A 267 6.18 4.53 24.15
N LEU A 268 5.69 5.32 23.19
CA LEU A 268 4.42 6.04 23.28
C LEU A 268 3.25 5.16 22.83
N ALA A 269 2.11 5.27 23.52
CA ALA A 269 0.92 4.47 23.23
C ALA A 269 0.29 4.76 21.86
N GLN A 270 0.49 5.96 21.30
CA GLN A 270 -0.02 6.30 19.95
C GLN A 270 0.52 5.37 18.85
N TYR A 271 1.75 4.88 19.01
CA TYR A 271 2.33 3.90 18.09
C TYR A 271 1.59 2.57 18.21
N ALA A 272 1.31 2.12 19.44
CA ALA A 272 0.55 0.90 19.68
C ALA A 272 -0.93 1.01 19.26
N ASP A 273 -1.53 2.19 19.33
CA ASP A 273 -2.88 2.44 18.82
C ASP A 273 -2.95 2.31 17.29
N TYR A 274 -2.00 2.91 16.56
CA TYR A 274 -1.90 2.73 15.12
C TYR A 274 -1.55 1.28 14.76
N TYR A 275 -0.66 0.64 15.54
CA TYR A 275 -0.28 -0.75 15.33
C TYR A 275 -1.49 -1.66 15.44
N GLU A 276 -2.26 -1.57 16.52
CA GLU A 276 -3.49 -2.34 16.74
C GLU A 276 -4.49 -2.12 15.60
N ARG A 277 -4.77 -0.87 15.26
CA ARG A 277 -5.71 -0.50 14.18
C ARG A 277 -5.31 -1.16 12.86
N THR A 278 -4.06 -1.01 12.46
CA THR A 278 -3.58 -1.49 11.15
C THR A 278 -3.47 -3.01 11.13
N LEU A 279 -3.08 -3.62 12.26
CA LEU A 279 -2.96 -5.06 12.41
C LEU A 279 -4.33 -5.75 12.27
N TYR A 280 -5.32 -5.33 13.04
CA TYR A 280 -6.64 -5.97 13.05
C TYR A 280 -7.42 -5.71 11.78
N ASN A 281 -7.33 -4.51 11.19
CA ASN A 281 -8.24 -4.14 10.12
C ASN A 281 -7.65 -4.32 8.72
N HIS A 282 -6.33 -4.12 8.55
CA HIS A 282 -5.69 -4.31 7.26
C HIS A 282 -4.89 -5.61 7.21
N ILE A 283 -3.87 -5.80 8.06
CA ILE A 283 -3.01 -7.00 7.97
C ILE A 283 -3.78 -8.30 8.19
N LEU A 284 -4.72 -8.35 9.14
CA LEU A 284 -5.51 -9.55 9.37
C LEU A 284 -6.51 -9.83 8.23
N SER A 285 -6.95 -8.80 7.49
CA SER A 285 -7.92 -8.94 6.39
C SER A 285 -7.28 -9.31 5.05
N THR A 286 -5.95 -9.22 4.96
CA THR A 286 -5.17 -9.42 3.73
C THR A 286 -4.69 -10.84 3.51
N GLN A 287 -5.15 -11.80 4.31
CA GLN A 287 -5.03 -13.24 4.02
C GLN A 287 -6.41 -13.89 4.09
N HIS A 288 -6.73 -14.75 3.13
CA HIS A 288 -7.94 -15.54 3.24
C HIS A 288 -7.80 -16.54 4.41
N PRO A 289 -8.73 -16.56 5.38
CA PRO A 289 -8.56 -17.33 6.62
C PRO A 289 -8.62 -18.84 6.41
N GLU A 290 -9.37 -19.32 5.41
CA GLU A 290 -9.51 -20.75 5.13
C GLU A 290 -8.54 -21.26 4.05
N ASN A 291 -8.54 -20.64 2.86
CA ASN A 291 -7.77 -21.11 1.70
C ASN A 291 -6.35 -20.52 1.58
N GLY A 292 -5.98 -19.56 2.43
CA GLY A 292 -4.75 -18.78 2.27
C GLY A 292 -4.78 -17.86 1.04
N GLY A 293 -3.62 -17.30 0.70
CA GLY A 293 -3.52 -16.31 -0.37
C GLY A 293 -3.59 -14.87 0.14
N TYR A 294 -2.74 -14.02 -0.42
CA TYR A 294 -2.49 -12.66 0.06
C TYR A 294 -3.15 -11.62 -0.83
N VAL A 295 -3.70 -10.59 -0.20
CA VAL A 295 -4.31 -9.45 -0.88
C VAL A 295 -3.26 -8.42 -1.24
N TYR A 296 -3.32 -7.91 -2.48
CA TYR A 296 -2.52 -6.77 -2.90
C TYR A 296 -3.21 -5.45 -2.54
N PHE A 297 -4.36 -5.18 -3.16
CA PHE A 297 -5.16 -3.98 -2.94
C PHE A 297 -6.42 -4.28 -2.14
N THR A 298 -6.71 -3.43 -1.16
CA THR A 298 -7.96 -3.47 -0.42
C THR A 298 -8.83 -2.26 -0.80
N PRO A 299 -9.70 -2.34 -1.82
CA PRO A 299 -10.51 -1.21 -2.27
C PRO A 299 -11.38 -0.63 -1.16
N ALA A 300 -11.40 0.71 -1.07
CA ALA A 300 -12.37 1.47 -0.28
C ALA A 300 -13.62 1.85 -1.10
N ARG A 301 -13.59 1.62 -2.42
CA ARG A 301 -14.73 1.79 -3.33
C ARG A 301 -15.94 0.98 -2.86
N PRO A 302 -17.11 1.61 -2.69
CA PRO A 302 -18.32 0.90 -2.30
C PRO A 302 -18.68 -0.24 -3.25
N ARG A 303 -18.96 -1.41 -2.67
CA ARG A 303 -19.44 -2.62 -3.36
C ARG A 303 -18.44 -3.20 -4.36
N HIS A 304 -17.16 -3.09 -4.05
CA HIS A 304 -16.09 -3.82 -4.72
C HIS A 304 -15.57 -4.95 -3.83
N TYR A 305 -14.65 -5.75 -4.35
CA TYR A 305 -14.04 -6.88 -3.67
C TYR A 305 -12.52 -6.82 -3.81
N ARG A 306 -11.81 -7.71 -3.10
CA ARG A 306 -10.36 -7.82 -3.15
C ARG A 306 -9.95 -9.19 -3.69
N VAL A 307 -8.78 -9.25 -4.33
CA VAL A 307 -8.22 -10.47 -4.93
C VAL A 307 -7.19 -11.10 -4.00
N TYR A 308 -7.13 -12.42 -4.00
CA TYR A 308 -6.14 -13.21 -3.28
C TYR A 308 -5.12 -13.82 -4.25
N SER A 309 -3.84 -13.78 -3.88
CA SER A 309 -2.81 -14.53 -4.59
C SER A 309 -3.01 -16.03 -4.45
N SER A 310 -2.52 -16.82 -5.40
CA SER A 310 -2.35 -18.26 -5.26
C SER A 310 -0.85 -18.62 -5.19
N PRO A 311 -0.45 -19.66 -4.42
CA PRO A 311 0.91 -20.18 -4.48
C PRO A 311 1.32 -20.53 -5.91
N ASN A 312 2.56 -20.20 -6.29
CA ASN A 312 3.16 -20.37 -7.62
C ASN A 312 2.56 -19.55 -8.77
N GLU A 313 1.51 -18.75 -8.54
CA GLU A 313 0.89 -17.90 -9.55
C GLU A 313 1.33 -16.43 -9.37
N GLY A 314 1.07 -15.85 -8.19
CA GLY A 314 1.34 -14.44 -7.91
C GLY A 314 2.73 -14.19 -7.31
N MET A 315 3.67 -13.64 -8.09
CA MET A 315 5.01 -13.25 -7.60
C MET A 315 5.10 -11.75 -7.28
N TRP A 316 4.11 -11.23 -6.57
CA TRP A 316 3.98 -9.79 -6.30
C TRP A 316 4.76 -9.34 -5.06
N CYS A 317 4.99 -8.03 -4.91
CA CYS A 317 5.54 -7.47 -3.66
C CYS A 317 4.68 -7.81 -2.44
N CYS A 318 3.35 -7.75 -2.56
CA CYS A 318 2.40 -8.07 -1.49
C CYS A 318 2.36 -9.55 -1.12
N VAL A 319 2.77 -10.45 -2.02
CA VAL A 319 3.01 -11.87 -1.66
C VAL A 319 4.26 -11.98 -0.80
N GLY A 320 5.33 -11.25 -1.14
CA GLY A 320 6.53 -11.16 -0.33
C GLY A 320 6.26 -10.73 1.11
N SER A 321 5.66 -9.55 1.30
CA SER A 321 5.31 -9.04 2.63
C SER A 321 4.19 -9.85 3.31
N GLY A 322 3.25 -10.40 2.53
CA GLY A 322 2.19 -11.29 2.99
C GLY A 322 2.73 -12.54 3.69
N MET A 323 3.74 -13.19 3.12
CA MET A 323 4.40 -14.35 3.74
C MET A 323 5.00 -14.03 5.13
N GLU A 324 5.48 -12.80 5.32
CA GLU A 324 6.07 -12.36 6.58
C GLU A 324 5.04 -11.90 7.62
N ASN A 325 3.91 -11.32 7.18
CA ASN A 325 2.91 -10.70 8.07
C ASN A 325 2.42 -11.65 9.16
N HIS A 326 2.02 -12.85 8.78
CA HIS A 326 1.27 -13.76 9.65
C HIS A 326 2.18 -14.60 10.57
N GLY A 327 3.48 -14.67 10.28
CA GLY A 327 4.47 -15.37 11.11
C GLY A 327 4.93 -14.59 12.34
N LYS A 328 4.54 -13.31 12.48
CA LYS A 328 5.12 -12.38 13.47
C LYS A 328 4.12 -11.61 14.33
N TYR A 329 2.87 -12.06 14.42
CA TYR A 329 1.86 -11.41 15.29
C TYR A 329 2.31 -11.23 16.74
N GLY A 330 3.15 -12.14 17.26
CA GLY A 330 3.65 -12.08 18.64
C GLY A 330 4.63 -10.95 18.94
N GLN A 331 5.32 -10.39 17.93
CA GLN A 331 6.49 -9.53 18.12
C GLN A 331 6.19 -8.21 18.84
N PHE A 332 4.94 -7.75 18.79
CA PHE A 332 4.52 -6.47 19.33
C PHE A 332 3.46 -6.59 20.43
N ILE A 333 3.04 -7.82 20.80
CA ILE A 333 2.11 -8.02 21.94
C ILE A 333 2.75 -7.48 23.22
N TYR A 334 4.01 -7.86 23.43
CA TYR A 334 4.82 -7.41 24.54
C TYR A 334 6.14 -6.84 24.04
N THR A 335 6.58 -5.75 24.65
CA THR A 335 7.93 -5.20 24.50
C THR A 335 8.48 -4.90 25.88
N HIS A 336 9.80 -4.85 26.04
CA HIS A 336 10.38 -4.55 27.35
C HIS A 336 11.58 -3.61 27.24
N GLN A 337 11.74 -2.76 28.25
CA GLN A 337 12.91 -1.90 28.43
C GLN A 337 13.33 -1.97 29.89
N LYS A 338 14.56 -2.46 30.16
CA LYS A 338 15.06 -2.69 31.52
C LYS A 338 14.08 -3.55 32.34
N ASP A 339 13.47 -2.96 33.38
CA ASP A 339 12.52 -3.59 34.30
C ASP A 339 11.06 -3.25 33.98
N GLU A 340 10.78 -2.70 32.80
CA GLU A 340 9.43 -2.35 32.35
C GLU A 340 8.96 -3.31 31.27
N LEU A 341 7.80 -3.92 31.48
CA LEU A 341 7.12 -4.77 30.50
C LEU A 341 5.89 -4.05 29.98
N TYR A 342 5.87 -3.73 28.69
CA TYR A 342 4.75 -3.12 28.02
C TYR A 342 3.80 -4.19 27.49
N VAL A 343 2.52 -4.03 27.82
CA VAL A 343 1.41 -4.81 27.27
C VAL A 343 0.76 -3.92 26.21
N ASN A 344 1.19 -4.08 24.96
CA ASN A 344 0.75 -3.23 23.86
C ASN A 344 -0.54 -3.78 23.25
N LEU A 345 -0.60 -5.09 22.94
CA LEU A 345 -1.75 -5.70 22.27
C LEU A 345 -2.49 -6.68 23.19
N PHE A 346 -3.81 -6.69 23.09
CA PHE A 346 -4.67 -7.60 23.85
C PHE A 346 -4.96 -8.85 23.03
N ILE A 347 -3.94 -9.69 22.85
CA ILE A 347 -3.99 -10.93 22.06
C ILE A 347 -3.65 -12.10 22.98
N ALA A 348 -4.44 -13.18 22.89
CA ALA A 348 -4.21 -14.40 23.65
C ALA A 348 -2.79 -14.95 23.38
N SER A 349 -1.99 -15.10 24.43
CA SER A 349 -0.56 -15.37 24.30
C SER A 349 0.07 -15.88 25.60
N GLU A 350 1.25 -16.49 25.48
CA GLU A 350 2.11 -16.80 26.61
C GLU A 350 3.50 -16.20 26.37
N LEU A 351 3.96 -15.37 27.31
CA LEU A 351 5.28 -14.76 27.30
C LEU A 351 6.20 -15.52 28.26
N ASN A 352 7.35 -15.97 27.74
CA ASN A 352 8.46 -16.46 28.54
C ASN A 352 9.53 -15.37 28.67
N TRP A 353 9.48 -14.58 29.75
CA TRP A 353 10.45 -13.51 29.99
C TRP A 353 11.69 -14.07 30.71
N ARG A 354 12.56 -14.71 29.94
CA ARG A 354 13.73 -15.45 30.44
C ARG A 354 14.65 -14.63 31.36
N ASN A 355 14.92 -13.36 31.01
CA ASN A 355 15.79 -12.48 31.80
C ASN A 355 15.25 -12.21 33.22
N LYS A 356 13.92 -12.25 33.40
CA LYS A 356 13.26 -12.10 34.69
C LYS A 356 12.86 -13.44 35.32
N LYS A 357 13.03 -14.56 34.61
CA LYS A 357 12.59 -15.91 35.01
C LYS A 357 11.09 -15.95 35.37
N VAL A 358 10.26 -15.23 34.60
CA VAL A 358 8.81 -15.14 34.79
C VAL A 358 8.10 -15.61 33.52
N ARG A 359 7.00 -16.36 33.69
CA ARG A 359 6.03 -16.62 32.62
C ARG A 359 4.72 -15.92 32.87
N ILE A 360 4.16 -15.37 31.81
CA ILE A 360 2.91 -14.62 31.84
C ILE A 360 1.98 -15.17 30.76
N ARG A 361 0.74 -15.45 31.10
CA ARG A 361 -0.30 -15.86 30.17
C ARG A 361 -1.37 -14.79 30.08
N GLN A 362 -1.68 -14.34 28.87
CA GLN A 362 -2.81 -13.48 28.56
C GLN A 362 -3.92 -14.32 27.93
N GLN A 363 -5.10 -14.29 28.55
CA GLN A 363 -6.30 -14.99 28.12
C GLN A 363 -7.36 -13.94 27.77
N THR A 364 -7.86 -13.99 26.55
CA THR A 364 -8.88 -13.08 26.04
C THR A 364 -9.46 -13.63 24.73
N VAL A 365 -10.70 -13.29 24.41
CA VAL A 365 -11.27 -13.40 23.05
C VAL A 365 -11.47 -12.03 22.40
N PHE A 366 -10.78 -11.00 22.88
CA PHE A 366 -10.72 -9.68 22.26
C PHE A 366 -10.39 -9.81 20.75
N PRO A 367 -11.10 -9.09 19.87
CA PRO A 367 -12.06 -8.03 20.16
C PRO A 367 -13.51 -8.50 20.35
N ASN A 368 -13.81 -9.80 20.39
CA ASN A 368 -15.19 -10.27 20.61
C ASN A 368 -15.68 -10.07 22.05
N GLU A 369 -14.77 -9.77 22.99
CA GLU A 369 -15.08 -9.35 24.35
C GLU A 369 -14.23 -8.13 24.76
N GLU A 370 -14.72 -7.35 25.72
CA GLU A 370 -14.10 -6.12 26.21
C GLU A 370 -13.19 -6.36 27.44
N GLN A 371 -12.48 -7.49 27.46
CA GLN A 371 -11.70 -7.92 28.62
C GLN A 371 -10.43 -8.67 28.24
N SER A 372 -9.36 -8.47 29.01
CA SER A 372 -8.16 -9.30 28.97
C SER A 372 -7.71 -9.68 30.38
N LYS A 373 -7.38 -10.96 30.57
CA LYS A 373 -6.88 -11.52 31.83
C LYS A 373 -5.42 -11.91 31.68
N ILE A 374 -4.55 -11.29 32.46
CA ILE A 374 -3.12 -11.60 32.52
C ILE A 374 -2.84 -12.36 33.82
N THR A 375 -2.20 -13.52 33.73
CA THR A 375 -1.84 -14.36 34.88
C THR A 375 -0.35 -14.62 34.88
N VAL A 376 0.32 -14.40 36.01
CA VAL A 376 1.70 -14.86 36.21
C VAL A 376 1.67 -16.36 36.48
N THR A 377 2.14 -17.17 35.54
CA THR A 377 2.05 -18.64 35.62
C THR A 377 3.27 -19.27 36.30
N GLU A 378 4.44 -18.62 36.20
CA GLU A 378 5.69 -19.08 36.81
C GLU A 378 6.57 -17.90 37.26
N GLY A 379 7.42 -18.16 38.26
CA GLY A 379 8.44 -17.22 38.73
C GLY A 379 7.96 -16.21 39.77
N SER A 380 8.89 -15.36 40.19
CA SER A 380 8.66 -14.20 41.04
C SER A 380 9.74 -13.15 40.77
N ALA A 381 9.36 -11.94 40.39
CA ALA A 381 10.30 -10.86 40.11
C ALA A 381 9.70 -9.47 40.33
N ASP A 382 10.56 -8.51 40.60
CA ASP A 382 10.23 -7.08 40.64
C ASP A 382 10.33 -6.50 39.23
N PHE A 383 9.22 -5.92 38.75
CA PHE A 383 9.14 -5.19 37.48
C PHE A 383 7.88 -4.30 37.42
N THR A 384 7.89 -3.34 36.50
CA THR A 384 6.73 -2.48 36.21
C THR A 384 5.98 -3.05 35.02
N LEU A 385 4.70 -3.35 35.19
CA LEU A 385 3.80 -3.66 34.07
C LEU A 385 3.21 -2.35 33.53
N LYS A 386 3.49 -2.03 32.27
CA LYS A 386 2.93 -0.88 31.53
C LYS A 386 1.75 -1.38 30.71
N ILE A 387 0.53 -1.18 31.19
CA ILE A 387 -0.69 -1.60 30.48
C ILE A 387 -1.14 -0.45 29.59
N ARG A 388 -1.31 -0.71 28.28
CA ARG A 388 -1.83 0.32 27.37
C ARG A 388 -3.24 0.74 27.78
N TYR A 389 -3.46 2.05 27.82
CA TYR A 389 -4.78 2.69 27.80
C TYR A 389 -5.04 3.14 26.35
N PRO A 390 -5.81 2.38 25.55
CA PRO A 390 -6.02 2.70 24.14
C PRO A 390 -6.76 4.02 23.93
N SER A 391 -6.46 4.73 22.84
CA SER A 391 -7.19 5.96 22.45
C SER A 391 -8.70 5.77 22.29
N TRP A 392 -9.15 4.58 21.88
CA TRP A 392 -10.56 4.28 21.66
C TRP A 392 -11.34 3.94 22.95
N VAL A 393 -10.67 3.74 24.10
CA VAL A 393 -11.36 3.59 25.38
C VAL A 393 -11.64 4.99 25.93
N SER A 394 -12.90 5.30 26.26
CA SER A 394 -13.27 6.64 26.78
C SER A 394 -12.47 7.00 28.04
N ASN A 395 -12.22 8.29 28.25
CA ASN A 395 -11.53 8.77 29.45
C ASN A 395 -12.26 8.34 30.74
N GLY A 396 -11.53 7.74 31.68
CA GLY A 396 -12.07 7.17 32.92
C GLY A 396 -12.77 5.79 32.79
N ALA A 397 -12.89 5.23 31.59
CA ALA A 397 -13.60 3.96 31.38
C ALA A 397 -12.73 2.70 31.55
N LEU A 398 -11.40 2.81 31.39
CA LEU A 398 -10.47 1.70 31.62
C LEU A 398 -10.56 1.24 33.08
N ARG A 399 -10.74 -0.06 33.31
CA ARG A 399 -10.73 -0.64 34.66
C ARG A 399 -9.68 -1.73 34.77
N ILE A 400 -8.91 -1.69 35.85
CA ILE A 400 -7.90 -2.70 36.15
C ILE A 400 -8.12 -3.22 37.57
N SER A 401 -8.07 -4.54 37.75
CA SER A 401 -8.02 -5.16 39.08
C SER A 401 -6.85 -6.12 39.18
N ILE A 402 -6.29 -6.27 40.38
CA ILE A 402 -5.24 -7.25 40.68
C ILE A 402 -5.75 -8.13 41.83
N ASN A 403 -5.77 -9.45 41.61
CA ASN A 403 -6.25 -10.44 42.58
C ASN A 403 -7.65 -10.07 43.13
N GLY A 404 -8.55 -9.62 42.25
CA GLY A 404 -9.92 -9.22 42.58
C GLY A 404 -10.07 -7.82 43.19
N LYS A 405 -8.97 -7.10 43.49
CA LYS A 405 -9.02 -5.75 44.05
C LYS A 405 -8.82 -4.70 42.96
N ALA A 406 -9.74 -3.75 42.84
CA ALA A 406 -9.62 -2.64 41.90
C ALA A 406 -8.34 -1.82 42.18
N VAL A 407 -7.69 -1.36 41.11
CA VAL A 407 -6.49 -0.53 41.19
C VAL A 407 -6.84 0.89 40.78
N ASN A 408 -6.54 1.86 41.64
CA ASN A 408 -6.57 3.27 41.28
C ASN A 408 -5.28 3.63 40.54
N PHE A 409 -5.41 4.36 39.44
CA PHE A 409 -4.29 4.84 38.65
C PHE A 409 -4.61 6.19 38.03
N VAL A 410 -3.58 6.91 37.62
CA VAL A 410 -3.70 8.11 36.79
C VAL A 410 -3.29 7.72 35.37
N GLY A 411 -4.16 7.99 34.41
CA GLY A 411 -3.93 7.71 32.99
C GLY A 411 -5.01 8.34 32.14
N HIS A 412 -4.73 8.50 30.85
CA HIS A 412 -5.66 9.02 29.85
C HIS A 412 -5.63 8.13 28.60
N PRO A 413 -6.63 8.22 27.70
CA PRO A 413 -6.58 7.51 26.42
C PRO A 413 -5.27 7.81 25.66
N SER A 414 -4.74 6.80 24.96
CA SER A 414 -3.41 6.82 24.34
C SER A 414 -2.27 7.08 25.35
N SER A 415 -2.24 6.32 26.45
CA SER A 415 -1.12 6.32 27.42
C SER A 415 -0.82 4.92 27.98
N TYR A 416 0.11 4.82 28.93
CA TYR A 416 0.40 3.59 29.68
C TYR A 416 0.15 3.75 31.17
N VAL A 417 -0.64 2.84 31.75
CA VAL A 417 -0.81 2.71 33.19
C VAL A 417 0.36 1.90 33.76
N SER A 418 1.08 2.47 34.72
CA SER A 418 2.27 1.84 35.32
C SER A 418 1.93 1.12 36.63
N LEU A 419 2.14 -0.19 36.67
CA LEU A 419 1.91 -1.03 37.85
C LEU A 419 3.22 -1.68 38.32
N LYS A 420 3.90 -1.04 39.27
CA LYS A 420 5.17 -1.52 39.84
C LYS A 420 4.91 -2.42 41.05
N ARG A 421 5.27 -3.69 40.95
CA ARG A 421 5.09 -4.69 42.02
C ARG A 421 6.15 -5.78 41.93
N ARG A 422 6.28 -6.53 43.02
CA ARG A 422 6.81 -7.89 42.97
C ARG A 422 5.72 -8.83 42.49
N TRP A 423 5.78 -9.19 41.22
CA TRP A 423 4.84 -10.12 40.61
C TRP A 423 5.27 -11.55 40.92
N LYS A 424 4.34 -12.43 41.29
CA LYS A 424 4.61 -13.83 41.60
C LYS A 424 3.58 -14.75 40.97
N LYS A 425 3.94 -16.02 40.78
CA LYS A 425 3.04 -17.08 40.35
C LYS A 425 1.69 -16.99 41.09
N GLY A 426 0.61 -17.00 40.31
CA GLY A 426 -0.76 -16.91 40.80
C GLY A 426 -1.33 -15.49 40.84
N ASP A 427 -0.51 -14.43 40.67
CA ASP A 427 -1.05 -13.08 40.50
C ASP A 427 -1.86 -12.98 39.21
N VAL A 428 -3.05 -12.40 39.31
CA VAL A 428 -4.01 -12.20 38.22
C VAL A 428 -4.32 -10.72 38.08
N ILE A 429 -4.17 -10.20 36.87
CA ILE A 429 -4.57 -8.86 36.46
C ILE A 429 -5.76 -8.99 35.50
N LEU A 430 -6.86 -8.31 35.80
CA LEU A 430 -8.02 -8.23 34.93
C LEU A 430 -8.11 -6.81 34.37
N ILE A 431 -8.22 -6.69 33.05
CA ILE A 431 -8.28 -5.42 32.32
C ILE A 431 -9.61 -5.38 31.59
N SER A 432 -10.45 -4.38 31.87
CA SER A 432 -11.69 -4.11 31.14
C SER A 432 -11.48 -2.93 30.20
N LEU A 433 -11.85 -3.12 28.94
CA LEU A 433 -11.61 -2.19 27.83
C LEU A 433 -12.94 -1.82 27.15
N PRO A 434 -13.82 -1.02 27.78
CA PRO A 434 -15.14 -0.74 27.23
C PRO A 434 -15.06 -0.16 25.81
N MET A 435 -15.72 -0.81 24.84
CA MET A 435 -15.74 -0.39 23.45
C MET A 435 -17.01 0.44 23.18
N HIS A 436 -16.92 1.35 22.23
CA HIS A 436 -18.06 2.11 21.74
C HIS A 436 -17.92 2.36 20.25
N ASN A 437 -19.05 2.67 19.61
CA ASN A 437 -19.05 3.01 18.19
C ASN A 437 -18.54 4.45 18.00
N THR A 438 -17.69 4.66 17.00
CA THR A 438 -17.24 5.98 16.56
C THR A 438 -17.34 6.11 15.04
N ILE A 439 -17.36 7.35 14.56
CA ILE A 439 -17.38 7.68 13.14
C ILE A 439 -16.02 8.28 12.77
N GLU A 440 -15.43 7.80 11.68
CA GLU A 440 -14.22 8.39 11.09
C GLU A 440 -14.49 8.83 9.66
N HIS A 441 -14.18 10.08 9.33
CA HIS A 441 -14.31 10.58 7.95
C HIS A 441 -13.16 10.04 7.10
N MET A 442 -13.44 9.77 5.83
CA MET A 442 -12.38 9.53 4.85
C MET A 442 -11.54 10.82 4.71
N PRO A 443 -10.20 10.73 4.79
CA PRO A 443 -9.33 11.90 4.62
C PRO A 443 -9.64 12.65 3.32
N ASN A 444 -9.87 13.96 3.43
CA ASN A 444 -10.20 14.87 2.32
C ASN A 444 -11.46 14.51 1.50
N VAL A 445 -12.28 13.55 1.95
CA VAL A 445 -13.56 13.18 1.31
C VAL A 445 -14.66 13.14 2.37
N PRO A 446 -15.07 14.30 2.92
CA PRO A 446 -15.84 14.38 4.17
C PRO A 446 -17.22 13.71 4.12
N ASN A 447 -17.80 13.54 2.93
CA ASN A 447 -19.10 12.88 2.74
C ASN A 447 -19.04 11.35 2.85
N TYR A 448 -17.85 10.76 2.98
CA TYR A 448 -17.69 9.32 3.20
C TYR A 448 -17.18 9.07 4.61
N ILE A 449 -17.85 8.16 5.31
CA ILE A 449 -17.56 7.82 6.70
C ILE A 449 -17.34 6.32 6.87
N ALA A 450 -16.47 5.96 7.80
CA ALA A 450 -16.30 4.61 8.33
C ALA A 450 -16.88 4.55 9.75
N VAL A 451 -17.31 3.36 10.17
CA VAL A 451 -17.78 3.11 11.53
C VAL A 451 -16.80 2.18 12.22
N MET A 452 -16.24 2.61 13.35
CA MET A 452 -15.38 1.79 14.19
C MET A 452 -16.16 1.33 15.43
N HIS A 453 -15.83 0.16 15.97
CA HIS A 453 -16.22 -0.27 17.31
C HIS A 453 -14.96 -0.64 18.09
N GLY A 454 -14.58 0.17 19.08
CA GLY A 454 -13.23 0.11 19.65
C GLY A 454 -12.16 0.32 18.57
N PRO A 455 -11.18 -0.58 18.38
CA PRO A 455 -10.22 -0.49 17.29
C PRO A 455 -10.67 -1.20 16.01
N VAL A 456 -11.84 -1.84 15.98
CA VAL A 456 -12.28 -2.68 14.86
C VAL A 456 -13.11 -1.86 13.88
N LEU A 457 -12.68 -1.84 12.62
CA LEU A 457 -13.46 -1.29 11.51
C LEU A 457 -14.63 -2.22 11.20
N LEU A 458 -15.83 -1.65 11.14
CA LEU A 458 -17.02 -2.34 10.69
C LEU A 458 -17.25 -2.11 9.20
N GLY A 459 -17.45 -3.19 8.47
CA GLY A 459 -17.91 -3.17 7.07
C GLY A 459 -19.21 -3.94 6.91
N ALA A 460 -19.67 -4.11 5.68
CA ALA A 460 -20.81 -4.98 5.37
C ALA A 460 -20.61 -5.67 4.03
N LYS A 461 -21.04 -6.93 3.95
CA LYS A 461 -21.20 -7.66 2.68
C LYS A 461 -22.31 -7.02 1.85
N THR A 462 -22.08 -6.88 0.54
CA THR A 462 -23.04 -6.24 -0.37
C THR A 462 -23.42 -7.08 -1.58
N GLY A 463 -22.77 -8.23 -1.80
CA GLY A 463 -23.04 -9.08 -2.95
C GLY A 463 -21.91 -10.07 -3.22
N ILE A 464 -22.18 -11.08 -4.05
CA ILE A 464 -21.20 -12.11 -4.48
C ILE A 464 -21.10 -12.20 -6.00
N GLU A 465 -21.75 -11.27 -6.71
CA GLU A 465 -21.80 -11.24 -8.17
C GLU A 465 -20.47 -10.75 -8.77
N ASP A 466 -20.07 -11.39 -9.87
CA ASP A 466 -18.94 -10.97 -10.71
C ASP A 466 -17.65 -10.67 -9.93
N LEU A 467 -17.26 -11.62 -9.08
CA LEU A 467 -15.97 -11.68 -8.39
C LEU A 467 -14.88 -12.26 -9.32
N LYS A 468 -14.82 -11.79 -10.57
CA LYS A 468 -13.90 -12.32 -11.59
C LYS A 468 -12.43 -12.20 -11.14
N GLY A 469 -11.71 -13.32 -11.12
CA GLY A 469 -10.31 -13.34 -10.66
C GLY A 469 -10.18 -13.13 -9.16
N LEU A 470 -11.18 -13.51 -8.35
CA LEU A 470 -11.12 -13.49 -6.89
C LEU A 470 -9.86 -14.18 -6.36
N VAL A 471 -9.46 -15.28 -6.99
CA VAL A 471 -8.14 -15.90 -6.83
C VAL A 471 -7.37 -15.63 -8.13
N ALA A 472 -6.18 -15.07 -8.00
CA ALA A 472 -5.36 -14.68 -9.13
C ALA A 472 -4.59 -15.85 -9.75
N ASP A 473 -4.42 -15.77 -11.07
CA ASP A 473 -3.45 -16.54 -11.85
C ASP A 473 -2.10 -15.79 -11.96
N ASP A 474 -1.18 -16.35 -12.73
CA ASP A 474 0.14 -15.76 -13.04
C ASP A 474 0.11 -14.57 -14.03
N GLY A 475 -1.09 -14.16 -14.45
CA GLY A 475 -1.30 -13.07 -15.38
C GLY A 475 -0.77 -11.73 -14.88
N ARG A 476 -0.30 -10.91 -15.83
CA ARG A 476 0.03 -9.52 -15.53
C ARG A 476 -1.27 -8.79 -15.14
N TRP A 477 -1.22 -8.05 -14.04
CA TRP A 477 -2.36 -7.33 -13.45
C TRP A 477 -3.39 -8.19 -12.72
N SER A 478 -3.15 -9.49 -12.56
CA SER A 478 -4.08 -10.39 -11.87
C SER A 478 -4.24 -10.11 -10.37
N HIS A 479 -3.44 -9.21 -9.80
CA HIS A 479 -3.64 -8.67 -8.45
C HIS A 479 -4.76 -7.63 -8.35
N ILE A 480 -5.31 -7.16 -9.47
CA ILE A 480 -6.37 -6.16 -9.54
C ILE A 480 -7.74 -6.84 -9.64
N ALA A 481 -8.70 -6.40 -8.81
CA ALA A 481 -10.09 -6.84 -8.86
C ALA A 481 -10.81 -6.32 -10.11
N SER A 482 -10.67 -7.04 -11.23
CA SER A 482 -11.10 -6.63 -12.58
C SER A 482 -12.59 -6.84 -12.89
N GLY A 483 -13.34 -7.45 -11.97
CA GLY A 483 -14.79 -7.62 -12.08
C GLY A 483 -15.52 -6.28 -12.16
N LYS A 484 -16.77 -6.31 -12.63
CA LYS A 484 -17.59 -5.13 -12.91
C LYS A 484 -17.58 -4.13 -11.76
N LYS A 485 -17.31 -2.87 -12.10
CA LYS A 485 -17.46 -1.72 -11.21
C LYS A 485 -18.94 -1.36 -11.12
N LEU A 486 -19.60 -1.66 -10.01
CA LEU A 486 -21.00 -1.28 -9.79
C LEU A 486 -21.13 0.24 -9.65
N PRO A 487 -22.22 0.88 -10.13
CA PRO A 487 -22.38 2.33 -10.04
C PRO A 487 -22.34 2.84 -8.59
N VAL A 488 -21.49 3.81 -8.27
CA VAL A 488 -21.32 4.28 -6.88
C VAL A 488 -22.61 4.93 -6.35
N ASN A 489 -23.33 5.67 -7.20
CA ASN A 489 -24.61 6.32 -6.88
C ASN A 489 -25.77 5.34 -6.56
N LYS A 490 -25.60 4.05 -6.85
CA LYS A 490 -26.56 3.00 -6.50
C LYS A 490 -26.19 2.27 -5.21
N ALA A 491 -25.08 2.64 -4.56
CA ALA A 491 -24.72 2.10 -3.25
C ALA A 491 -25.68 2.65 -2.17
N PRO A 492 -25.84 1.94 -1.04
CA PRO A 492 -26.51 2.48 0.13
C PRO A 492 -25.93 3.84 0.56
N ILE A 493 -26.79 4.84 0.73
CA ILE A 493 -26.42 6.19 1.22
C ILE A 493 -27.15 6.43 2.54
N ILE A 494 -26.42 6.86 3.57
CA ILE A 494 -26.98 7.23 4.87
C ILE A 494 -27.44 8.68 4.82
N ILE A 495 -28.68 8.93 5.21
CA ILE A 495 -29.22 10.28 5.37
C ILE A 495 -29.26 10.63 6.86
N GLU A 496 -28.45 11.59 7.27
CA GLU A 496 -28.35 12.03 8.65
C GLU A 496 -27.85 13.48 8.73
N ASP A 497 -28.60 14.34 9.42
CA ASP A 497 -28.19 15.74 9.61
C ASP A 497 -27.06 15.88 10.65
N ASN A 498 -27.03 14.98 11.66
CA ASN A 498 -25.92 14.88 12.61
C ASN A 498 -25.16 13.55 12.43
N ILE A 499 -24.16 13.56 11.55
CA ILE A 499 -23.33 12.39 11.19
C ILE A 499 -22.77 11.67 12.43
N SER A 500 -22.31 12.40 13.45
CA SER A 500 -21.76 11.81 14.68
C SER A 500 -22.80 11.01 15.47
N SER A 501 -24.10 11.22 15.25
CA SER A 501 -25.17 10.46 15.88
C SER A 501 -25.36 9.05 15.29
N ILE A 502 -24.84 8.79 14.08
CA ILE A 502 -24.95 7.48 13.39
C ILE A 502 -24.44 6.36 14.29
N ALA A 503 -23.29 6.57 14.93
CA ALA A 503 -22.68 5.58 15.83
C ALA A 503 -23.61 5.11 16.96
N LYS A 504 -24.45 6.01 17.50
CA LYS A 504 -25.42 5.73 18.57
C LYS A 504 -26.68 5.05 18.06
N LYS A 505 -26.97 5.13 16.76
CA LYS A 505 -28.15 4.55 16.12
C LYS A 505 -27.94 3.10 15.68
N LEU A 506 -26.70 2.62 15.66
CA LEU A 506 -26.38 1.21 15.42
C LEU A 506 -26.76 0.34 16.61
N LYS A 507 -27.57 -0.70 16.37
CA LYS A 507 -28.02 -1.63 17.41
C LYS A 507 -27.28 -2.97 17.32
N PRO A 508 -26.73 -3.50 18.43
CA PRO A 508 -26.09 -4.82 18.43
C PRO A 508 -27.04 -5.92 17.97
N VAL A 509 -26.50 -6.94 17.31
CA VAL A 509 -27.23 -8.16 16.95
C VAL A 509 -27.09 -9.18 18.08
N PRO A 510 -28.20 -9.65 18.69
CA PRO A 510 -28.14 -10.66 19.75
C PRO A 510 -27.37 -11.91 19.34
N GLY A 511 -26.46 -12.38 20.20
CA GLY A 511 -25.67 -13.59 19.98
C GLY A 511 -24.56 -13.46 18.93
N GLN A 512 -24.36 -12.29 18.32
CA GLN A 512 -23.32 -12.03 17.33
C GLN A 512 -22.45 -10.85 17.78
N PRO A 513 -21.36 -11.10 18.53
CA PRO A 513 -20.43 -10.05 18.95
C PRO A 513 -19.93 -9.24 17.75
N LEU A 514 -19.79 -7.93 17.94
CA LEU A 514 -19.35 -6.97 16.92
C LEU A 514 -20.25 -6.86 15.68
N HIS A 515 -21.47 -7.41 15.71
CA HIS A 515 -22.44 -7.24 14.62
C HIS A 515 -23.49 -6.21 14.99
N PHE A 516 -23.81 -5.30 14.07
CA PHE A 516 -24.77 -4.23 14.29
C PHE A 516 -25.74 -4.06 13.12
N LYS A 517 -26.97 -3.67 13.42
CA LYS A 517 -27.97 -3.26 12.42
C LYS A 517 -28.24 -1.77 12.48
N ALA A 518 -28.49 -1.19 11.32
CA ALA A 518 -28.84 0.21 11.13
C ALA A 518 -30.37 0.42 10.96
N THR A 519 -31.20 -0.28 11.73
CA THR A 519 -32.67 -0.26 11.53
C THR A 519 -33.32 1.11 11.74
N SER A 520 -32.65 2.02 12.44
CA SER A 520 -33.11 3.39 12.71
C SER A 520 -32.47 4.45 11.81
N LEU A 521 -31.57 4.07 10.91
CA LEU A 521 -30.98 4.99 9.94
C LEU A 521 -31.87 5.09 8.69
N GLN A 522 -32.02 6.30 8.18
CA GLN A 522 -32.63 6.51 6.87
C GLN A 522 -31.60 6.16 5.80
N LEU A 523 -31.96 5.22 4.91
CA LEU A 523 -31.10 4.75 3.83
C LEU A 523 -31.75 4.98 2.47
N ILE A 524 -30.98 5.53 1.53
CA ILE A 524 -31.29 5.50 0.10
C ILE A 524 -30.62 4.28 -0.52
N ASN A 525 -31.27 3.63 -1.49
CA ASN A 525 -30.87 2.34 -2.05
C ASN A 525 -30.67 1.27 -0.95
N PRO A 526 -31.68 1.04 -0.08
CA PRO A 526 -31.51 0.16 1.07
C PRO A 526 -31.17 -1.27 0.62
N THR A 527 -30.23 -1.86 1.32
CA THR A 527 -29.90 -3.29 1.25
C THR A 527 -29.95 -3.86 2.66
N ASN A 528 -30.03 -5.18 2.81
CA ASN A 528 -29.99 -5.81 4.14
C ASN A 528 -28.56 -5.73 4.70
N VAL A 529 -28.22 -4.59 5.31
CA VAL A 529 -26.89 -4.29 5.83
C VAL A 529 -26.77 -4.75 7.27
N VAL A 530 -25.87 -5.71 7.50
CA VAL A 530 -25.33 -6.01 8.84
C VAL A 530 -23.89 -5.50 8.84
N PHE A 531 -23.59 -4.60 9.78
CA PHE A 531 -22.24 -4.16 10.04
C PHE A 531 -21.52 -5.27 10.79
N GLU A 532 -20.39 -5.75 10.29
CA GLU A 532 -19.57 -6.82 10.86
C GLU A 532 -18.08 -6.44 10.79
N PRO A 533 -17.19 -7.07 11.57
CA PRO A 533 -15.76 -6.78 11.50
C PRO A 533 -15.21 -6.94 10.08
N PHE A 534 -14.61 -5.89 9.52
CA PHE A 534 -14.14 -5.89 8.13
C PHE A 534 -13.15 -7.04 7.85
N TYR A 535 -12.30 -7.38 8.81
CA TYR A 535 -11.35 -8.49 8.70
C TYR A 535 -12.00 -9.88 8.60
N LYS A 536 -13.31 -10.02 8.81
CA LYS A 536 -14.06 -11.27 8.61
C LYS A 536 -14.79 -11.31 7.26
N ILE A 537 -14.81 -10.22 6.50
CA ILE A 537 -15.54 -10.14 5.23
C ILE A 537 -14.68 -10.67 4.11
N HIS A 538 -14.86 -11.92 3.72
CA HIS A 538 -14.20 -12.56 2.56
C HIS A 538 -15.24 -13.01 1.52
N ASP A 539 -14.77 -13.36 0.32
CA ASP A 539 -15.57 -13.89 -0.80
C ASP A 539 -16.84 -13.11 -1.13
N SER A 540 -16.74 -11.78 -1.03
CA SER A 540 -17.87 -10.88 -1.16
C SER A 540 -17.41 -9.52 -1.64
N ARG A 541 -18.28 -8.85 -2.40
CA ARG A 541 -18.29 -7.40 -2.48
C ARG A 541 -18.63 -6.83 -1.11
N TYR A 542 -18.06 -5.68 -0.78
CA TYR A 542 -18.25 -5.09 0.53
C TYR A 542 -18.29 -3.56 0.50
N MET A 543 -18.70 -2.98 1.62
CA MET A 543 -18.54 -1.57 1.93
C MET A 543 -17.84 -1.42 3.28
N MET A 544 -16.79 -0.60 3.32
CA MET A 544 -16.15 -0.16 4.56
C MET A 544 -16.35 1.35 4.82
N TYR A 545 -16.59 2.10 3.74
CA TYR A 545 -16.97 3.51 3.76
C TYR A 545 -18.37 3.68 3.19
N TRP A 546 -19.12 4.57 3.83
CA TRP A 546 -20.53 4.85 3.56
C TRP A 546 -20.65 6.31 3.18
N MET A 547 -21.32 6.61 2.06
CA MET A 547 -21.70 7.98 1.80
C MET A 547 -22.75 8.39 2.84
N ALA A 548 -22.48 9.46 3.59
CA ALA A 548 -23.38 10.03 4.56
C ALA A 548 -23.64 11.49 4.21
N LEU A 549 -24.90 11.83 3.96
CA LEU A 549 -25.33 13.16 3.56
C LEU A 549 -26.39 13.68 4.53
N SER A 550 -26.40 14.98 4.79
CA SER A 550 -27.56 15.64 5.39
C SER A 550 -28.74 15.65 4.42
N ASN A 551 -29.94 15.93 4.92
CA ASN A 551 -31.13 16.08 4.07
C ASN A 551 -30.92 17.14 2.97
N LYS A 552 -30.23 18.24 3.30
CA LYS A 552 -29.86 19.28 2.34
C LYS A 552 -28.81 18.79 1.35
N GLY A 553 -27.77 18.10 1.83
CA GLY A 553 -26.69 17.57 1.00
C GLY A 553 -27.18 16.56 -0.03
N TYR A 554 -28.15 15.73 0.33
CA TYR A 554 -28.75 14.75 -0.58
C TYR A 554 -29.51 15.40 -1.73
N LYS A 555 -30.24 16.50 -1.49
CA LYS A 555 -30.91 17.25 -2.58
C LYS A 555 -29.88 17.78 -3.59
N SER A 556 -28.82 18.43 -3.12
CA SER A 556 -27.74 18.92 -3.99
C SER A 556 -27.03 17.79 -4.74
N TYR A 557 -26.90 16.61 -4.12
CA TYR A 557 -26.34 15.43 -4.78
C TYR A 557 -27.19 14.95 -5.95
N LEU A 558 -28.52 14.87 -5.79
CA LEU A 558 -29.44 14.51 -6.88
C LEU A 558 -29.37 15.48 -8.06
N ASP A 559 -29.32 16.78 -7.78
CA ASP A 559 -29.23 17.82 -8.81
C ASP A 559 -27.96 17.62 -9.66
N SER A 560 -26.83 17.29 -9.02
CA SER A 560 -25.56 17.06 -9.74
C SER A 560 -25.52 15.78 -10.58
N ILE A 561 -26.12 14.68 -10.12
CA ILE A 561 -26.22 13.43 -10.92
C ILE A 561 -27.03 13.67 -12.19
N SER A 562 -28.15 14.38 -12.09
CA SER A 562 -29.05 14.62 -13.22
C SER A 562 -28.36 15.32 -14.39
N ILE A 563 -27.38 16.17 -14.11
CA ILE A 563 -26.60 16.91 -15.11
C ILE A 563 -25.57 15.99 -15.79
N ILE A 564 -24.84 15.19 -15.01
CA ILE A 564 -23.78 14.31 -15.52
C ILE A 564 -24.37 13.18 -16.38
N GLU A 565 -25.46 12.56 -15.94
CA GLU A 565 -26.10 11.43 -16.64
C GLU A 565 -26.75 11.88 -17.96
N LYS A 566 -27.35 13.09 -17.98
CA LYS A 566 -27.89 13.70 -19.21
C LYS A 566 -26.80 13.96 -20.25
N GLN A 567 -25.66 14.53 -19.84
CA GLN A 567 -24.54 14.81 -20.73
C GLN A 567 -23.94 13.53 -21.35
N LYS A 568 -23.89 12.44 -20.58
CA LYS A 568 -23.39 11.14 -21.08
C LYS A 568 -24.33 10.53 -22.14
N LEU A 569 -25.64 10.52 -21.88
CA LEU A 569 -26.64 9.96 -22.80
C LEU A 569 -26.73 10.74 -24.13
N GLU A 570 -26.58 12.07 -24.07
CA GLU A 570 -26.55 12.91 -25.28
C GLU A 570 -25.32 12.63 -26.15
N LEU A 571 -24.15 12.36 -25.55
CA LEU A 571 -22.94 12.01 -26.31
C LEU A 571 -23.03 10.62 -26.94
N GLU A 572 -23.61 9.64 -26.25
CA GLU A 572 -23.81 8.29 -26.79
C GLU A 572 -24.73 8.30 -28.02
N LYS A 573 -25.85 9.04 -27.98
CA LYS A 573 -26.77 9.16 -29.13
C LYS A 573 -26.13 9.74 -30.39
N ARG A 574 -25.08 10.55 -30.22
CA ARG A 574 -24.36 11.22 -31.31
C ARG A 574 -23.19 10.40 -31.84
N THR A 575 -22.81 9.31 -31.17
CA THR A 575 -21.62 8.51 -31.53
C THR A 575 -21.95 7.56 -32.67
N ILE A 576 -21.20 7.66 -33.76
CA ILE A 576 -21.27 6.78 -34.94
C ILE A 576 -20.29 5.61 -34.78
N ASP A 577 -19.08 5.89 -34.31
CA ASP A 577 -18.06 4.87 -34.03
C ASP A 577 -17.11 5.33 -32.90
N PHE A 578 -16.47 4.38 -32.23
CA PHE A 578 -15.71 4.62 -31.00
C PHE A 578 -14.49 3.71 -30.85
N VAL A 579 -13.34 4.33 -30.57
CA VAL A 579 -12.12 3.64 -30.18
C VAL A 579 -11.72 4.07 -28.78
N ALA A 580 -11.30 3.10 -27.96
CA ALA A 580 -10.63 3.30 -26.69
C ALA A 580 -9.12 2.99 -26.82
N PRO A 581 -8.28 3.99 -27.17
CA PRO A 581 -6.83 3.84 -27.20
C PRO A 581 -6.24 3.25 -25.91
N GLY A 582 -5.25 2.40 -26.05
CA GLY A 582 -4.59 1.65 -24.98
C GLY A 582 -5.26 0.32 -24.61
N GLU A 583 -6.51 0.09 -25.02
CA GLU A 583 -7.22 -1.18 -24.80
C GLU A 583 -7.03 -2.16 -25.97
N GLN A 584 -6.57 -3.38 -25.68
CA GLN A 584 -6.13 -4.31 -26.72
C GLN A 584 -7.22 -4.70 -27.73
N GLN A 585 -8.45 -4.95 -27.28
CA GLN A 585 -9.53 -5.39 -28.15
C GLN A 585 -10.09 -4.24 -29.01
N PRO A 586 -10.47 -3.07 -28.44
CA PRO A 586 -10.90 -1.92 -29.25
C PRO A 586 -9.86 -1.47 -30.27
N GLU A 587 -8.57 -1.49 -29.94
CA GLU A 587 -7.51 -1.12 -30.90
C GLU A 587 -7.36 -2.13 -32.04
N ALA A 588 -7.51 -3.42 -31.75
CA ALA A 588 -7.44 -4.48 -32.75
C ALA A 588 -8.65 -4.44 -33.70
N ASP A 589 -9.86 -4.26 -33.16
CA ASP A 589 -11.11 -4.16 -33.94
C ASP A 589 -11.08 -2.97 -34.93
N HIS A 590 -10.27 -1.95 -34.65
CA HIS A 590 -10.10 -0.76 -35.47
C HIS A 590 -8.73 -0.70 -36.19
N PHE A 591 -8.10 -1.86 -36.41
CA PHE A 591 -6.92 -2.00 -37.27
C PHE A 591 -5.79 -1.01 -36.95
N ILE A 592 -5.37 -0.97 -35.67
CA ILE A 592 -4.27 -0.14 -35.16
C ILE A 592 -3.01 -0.23 -36.04
N GLN A 593 -2.43 0.92 -36.38
CA GLN A 593 -1.07 1.04 -36.91
C GLN A 593 -0.28 2.01 -36.02
N GLN A 594 0.99 1.72 -35.73
CA GLN A 594 1.76 2.52 -34.77
C GLN A 594 3.27 2.48 -35.03
N GLN A 595 3.96 3.56 -34.64
CA GLN A 595 5.41 3.70 -34.63
C GLN A 595 5.83 4.59 -33.45
N ARG A 596 6.85 4.14 -32.68
CA ARG A 596 7.33 4.84 -31.46
C ARG A 596 6.19 5.25 -30.52
N SER A 597 5.20 4.36 -30.38
CA SER A 597 3.98 4.60 -29.62
C SER A 597 4.04 3.89 -28.27
N ASN A 598 3.55 4.56 -27.22
CA ASN A 598 3.35 3.95 -25.91
C ASN A 598 1.86 3.93 -25.58
N LYS A 599 1.49 3.06 -24.64
CA LYS A 599 0.17 3.06 -24.04
C LYS A 599 0.28 3.00 -22.53
N GLY A 600 -0.76 3.48 -21.86
CA GLY A 600 -0.86 3.44 -20.42
C GLY A 600 -2.30 3.58 -19.96
N ASN A 601 -2.47 3.80 -18.68
CA ASN A 601 -3.75 4.13 -18.08
C ASN A 601 -3.51 5.30 -17.12
N GLN A 602 -4.41 6.28 -17.13
CA GLN A 602 -4.40 7.38 -16.17
C GLN A 602 -5.86 7.73 -15.84
N ASN A 603 -6.18 7.86 -14.55
CA ASN A 603 -7.53 8.16 -14.07
C ASN A 603 -8.61 7.19 -14.60
N ASP A 604 -8.30 5.89 -14.61
CA ASP A 604 -9.19 4.81 -15.09
C ASP A 604 -9.49 4.83 -16.60
N GLU A 605 -8.85 5.71 -17.37
CA GLU A 605 -8.97 5.75 -18.81
C GLU A 605 -7.63 5.34 -19.44
N PHE A 606 -7.69 4.35 -20.33
CA PHE A 606 -6.52 3.95 -21.11
C PHE A 606 -6.17 5.04 -22.11
N TRP A 607 -4.88 5.16 -22.41
CA TRP A 607 -4.40 6.13 -23.37
C TRP A 607 -3.32 5.55 -24.26
N ARG A 608 -3.14 6.21 -25.41
CA ARG A 608 -2.02 6.01 -26.32
C ARG A 608 -1.34 7.33 -26.65
N ASP A 609 -0.01 7.30 -26.75
CA ASP A 609 0.80 8.39 -27.29
C ASP A 609 1.80 7.89 -28.34
N ALA A 610 2.47 8.80 -29.05
CA ALA A 610 3.63 8.48 -29.87
C ALA A 610 4.64 9.62 -29.92
N GLN A 611 5.93 9.28 -29.92
CA GLN A 611 7.03 10.23 -29.69
C GLN A 611 8.04 10.29 -30.83
N GLY A 612 8.62 11.48 -31.04
CA GLY A 612 9.69 11.71 -32.01
C GLY A 612 9.19 12.01 -33.42
N GLU A 613 10.12 12.36 -34.32
CA GLU A 613 9.85 12.90 -35.66
C GLU A 613 8.98 11.99 -36.56
N ASP A 614 9.05 10.67 -36.36
CA ASP A 614 8.25 9.66 -37.06
C ASP A 614 7.27 8.91 -36.14
N GLY A 615 7.04 9.41 -34.92
CA GLY A 615 6.12 8.78 -33.98
C GLY A 615 4.66 8.98 -34.40
N TYR A 616 3.91 7.90 -34.56
CA TYR A 616 2.47 7.97 -34.84
C TYR A 616 1.68 6.78 -34.29
N PHE A 617 0.36 6.96 -34.22
CA PHE A 617 -0.60 5.87 -34.16
C PHE A 617 -1.86 6.21 -34.97
N SER A 618 -2.58 5.20 -35.46
CA SER A 618 -3.81 5.39 -36.24
C SER A 618 -4.80 4.26 -36.11
N TYR A 619 -6.08 4.56 -36.34
CA TYR A 619 -7.20 3.63 -36.30
C TYR A 619 -8.10 3.82 -37.52
N GLN A 620 -8.77 2.77 -37.97
CA GLN A 620 -9.81 2.83 -38.99
C GLN A 620 -11.17 2.87 -38.32
N LEU A 621 -11.94 3.94 -38.54
CA LEU A 621 -13.29 4.13 -37.99
C LEU A 621 -14.32 4.07 -39.13
N SER A 622 -15.48 3.47 -38.88
CA SER A 622 -16.59 3.44 -39.81
C SER A 622 -17.33 4.78 -39.82
N THR A 623 -17.62 5.28 -41.01
CA THR A 623 -18.44 6.50 -41.21
C THR A 623 -19.92 6.17 -41.35
N ASN A 624 -20.29 4.90 -41.52
CA ASN A 624 -21.63 4.45 -41.92
C ASN A 624 -22.19 5.23 -43.13
N ASN A 625 -21.32 5.63 -44.08
CA ASN A 625 -21.65 6.46 -45.23
C ASN A 625 -22.29 7.82 -44.89
N GLN A 626 -22.07 8.33 -43.67
CA GLN A 626 -22.61 9.62 -43.24
C GLN A 626 -21.66 10.78 -43.55
N THR A 627 -22.24 11.93 -43.88
CA THR A 627 -21.56 13.23 -43.98
C THR A 627 -21.93 14.13 -42.79
N GLY A 628 -21.23 15.26 -42.63
CA GLY A 628 -21.39 16.18 -41.51
C GLY A 628 -20.76 15.66 -40.20
N LEU A 629 -19.75 14.81 -40.30
CA LEU A 629 -19.14 14.15 -39.14
C LEU A 629 -18.11 15.06 -38.44
N SER A 630 -17.97 14.87 -37.13
CA SER A 630 -16.91 15.50 -36.34
C SER A 630 -16.11 14.46 -35.59
N LEU A 631 -14.82 14.71 -35.43
CA LEU A 631 -13.92 13.93 -34.61
C LEU A 631 -13.95 14.46 -33.18
N PHE A 632 -14.43 13.67 -32.24
CA PHE A 632 -14.35 13.95 -30.82
C PHE A 632 -13.15 13.21 -30.22
N VAL A 633 -12.26 13.94 -29.57
CA VAL A 633 -11.05 13.38 -28.94
C VAL A 633 -10.99 13.81 -27.48
N ARG A 634 -10.64 12.86 -26.62
CA ARG A 634 -10.44 13.12 -25.19
C ARG A 634 -8.96 13.13 -24.82
N TYR A 635 -8.56 14.18 -24.12
CA TYR A 635 -7.21 14.43 -23.64
C TYR A 635 -7.19 14.64 -22.14
N TRP A 636 -6.01 14.56 -21.53
CA TRP A 636 -5.79 15.04 -20.18
C TRP A 636 -5.51 16.55 -20.19
N GLY A 637 -6.07 17.32 -19.25
CA GLY A 637 -5.93 18.78 -19.24
C GLY A 637 -4.61 19.29 -18.62
N ALA A 638 -3.89 18.45 -17.90
CA ALA A 638 -2.60 18.77 -17.27
C ALA A 638 -1.48 17.96 -17.93
N GLU A 639 -1.40 18.09 -19.25
CA GLU A 639 -0.31 17.53 -20.05
C GLU A 639 1.01 18.23 -19.76
N TRP A 640 2.07 17.45 -19.63
CA TRP A 640 3.44 17.92 -19.42
C TRP A 640 4.29 17.63 -20.65
N GLY A 641 5.27 18.50 -20.90
CA GLY A 641 6.14 18.43 -22.07
C GLY A 641 5.53 19.05 -23.34
N ASN A 642 6.22 18.86 -24.46
CA ASN A 642 5.79 19.33 -25.78
C ASN A 642 4.80 18.32 -26.38
N ARG A 643 3.53 18.71 -26.52
CA ARG A 643 2.40 17.91 -27.02
C ARG A 643 1.80 18.50 -28.28
N LYS A 644 2.65 18.79 -29.25
CA LYS A 644 2.31 19.32 -30.57
C LYS A 644 2.33 18.21 -31.62
N PHE A 645 1.21 18.03 -32.30
CA PHE A 645 1.02 16.93 -33.24
C PHE A 645 0.00 17.28 -34.32
N ASP A 646 0.06 16.55 -35.42
CA ASP A 646 -0.91 16.65 -36.51
C ASP A 646 -1.92 15.50 -36.43
N ILE A 647 -3.17 15.80 -36.74
CA ILE A 647 -4.24 14.83 -36.93
C ILE A 647 -4.54 14.75 -38.43
N TYR A 648 -4.56 13.55 -38.98
CA TYR A 648 -4.87 13.26 -40.39
C TYR A 648 -6.12 12.40 -40.50
N ILE A 649 -6.88 12.63 -41.57
CA ILE A 649 -7.91 11.72 -42.09
C ILE A 649 -7.35 11.12 -43.38
N ASP A 650 -7.15 9.81 -43.38
CA ASP A 650 -6.33 9.08 -44.34
C ASP A 650 -4.93 9.69 -44.46
N GLU A 651 -4.60 10.27 -45.62
CA GLU A 651 -3.33 10.97 -45.86
C GLU A 651 -3.51 12.49 -45.97
N GLN A 652 -4.71 13.02 -45.69
CA GLN A 652 -4.98 14.46 -45.69
C GLN A 652 -4.93 15.01 -44.27
N LYS A 653 -4.17 16.10 -44.06
CA LYS A 653 -4.08 16.73 -42.75
C LYS A 653 -5.40 17.42 -42.41
N LEU A 654 -5.97 17.09 -41.26
CA LEU A 654 -7.16 17.75 -40.71
C LEU A 654 -6.77 19.02 -39.95
N VAL A 655 -5.88 18.87 -38.96
CA VAL A 655 -5.50 19.98 -38.07
C VAL A 655 -4.15 19.70 -37.41
N THR A 656 -3.45 20.77 -37.02
CA THR A 656 -2.31 20.71 -36.09
C THR A 656 -2.83 21.09 -34.70
N GLU A 657 -2.66 20.21 -33.72
CA GLU A 657 -3.06 20.39 -32.33
C GLU A 657 -1.84 20.66 -31.45
N ASP A 658 -2.00 21.53 -30.45
CA ASP A 658 -0.99 21.81 -29.46
C ASP A 658 -1.61 21.83 -28.06
N ASN A 659 -1.45 20.70 -27.36
CA ASN A 659 -1.97 20.54 -26.02
C ASN A 659 -0.96 20.98 -24.94
N SER A 660 0.22 21.47 -25.33
CA SER A 660 1.29 21.86 -24.40
C SER A 660 0.80 23.00 -23.50
N ASN A 661 0.61 22.73 -22.21
CA ASN A 661 0.08 23.70 -21.24
C ASN A 661 -1.25 24.36 -21.63
N ARG A 662 -2.03 23.75 -22.54
CA ARG A 662 -3.22 24.38 -23.13
C ARG A 662 -4.30 24.70 -22.10
N TRP A 663 -4.57 23.76 -21.19
CA TRP A 663 -5.60 23.91 -20.17
C TRP A 663 -5.02 24.09 -18.77
N ASN A 664 -3.91 23.40 -18.47
CA ASN A 664 -3.27 23.39 -17.15
C ASN A 664 -4.25 23.03 -16.01
N LEU A 665 -5.12 22.04 -16.29
CA LEU A 665 -6.19 21.60 -15.40
C LEU A 665 -6.16 20.09 -15.25
N SER A 666 -6.12 19.57 -14.02
CA SER A 666 -6.16 18.12 -13.73
C SER A 666 -7.57 17.54 -13.90
N ALA A 667 -8.11 17.65 -15.11
CA ALA A 667 -9.38 17.10 -15.53
C ALA A 667 -9.31 16.75 -17.02
N PHE A 668 -10.07 15.73 -17.44
CA PHE A 668 -10.16 15.38 -18.85
C PHE A 668 -10.83 16.48 -19.67
N GLN A 669 -10.30 16.69 -20.87
CA GLN A 669 -10.76 17.69 -21.83
C GLN A 669 -11.25 17.00 -23.09
N ASN A 670 -12.44 17.36 -23.52
CA ASN A 670 -13.06 16.83 -24.72
C ASN A 670 -13.01 17.89 -25.81
N VAL A 671 -12.37 17.59 -26.93
CA VAL A 671 -12.23 18.50 -28.07
C VAL A 671 -12.94 17.92 -29.28
N VAL A 672 -13.62 18.77 -30.04
CA VAL A 672 -14.36 18.39 -31.25
C VAL A 672 -13.74 19.10 -32.45
N TYR A 673 -13.40 18.33 -33.47
CA TYR A 673 -12.88 18.82 -34.75
C TYR A 673 -13.89 18.52 -35.86
N THR A 674 -14.37 19.55 -36.54
CA THR A 674 -15.24 19.38 -37.70
C THR A 674 -14.44 18.73 -38.83
N ILE A 675 -14.93 17.62 -39.39
CA ILE A 675 -14.31 16.97 -40.55
C ILE A 675 -14.98 17.52 -41.81
N PRO A 676 -14.25 18.12 -42.76
CA PRO A 676 -14.83 18.54 -44.04
C PRO A 676 -15.43 17.35 -44.79
N ASP A 677 -16.63 17.52 -45.37
CA ASP A 677 -17.32 16.44 -46.09
C ASP A 677 -16.49 15.84 -47.23
N ALA A 678 -15.60 16.63 -47.85
CA ALA A 678 -14.67 16.13 -48.87
C ALA A 678 -13.76 14.98 -48.36
N MET A 679 -13.53 14.87 -47.05
CA MET A 679 -12.70 13.83 -46.44
C MET A 679 -13.49 12.54 -46.11
N THR A 680 -14.82 12.59 -46.07
CA THR A 680 -15.70 11.46 -45.67
C THR A 680 -16.71 11.04 -46.75
N ASN A 681 -16.99 11.89 -47.74
CA ASN A 681 -18.01 11.65 -48.76
C ASN A 681 -17.71 10.40 -49.59
N GLY A 682 -18.69 9.51 -49.70
CA GLY A 682 -18.58 8.25 -50.45
C GLY A 682 -17.66 7.21 -49.81
N LYS A 683 -17.18 7.41 -48.58
CA LYS A 683 -16.36 6.45 -47.85
C LYS A 683 -17.18 5.76 -46.79
N ASP A 684 -17.00 4.46 -46.65
CA ASP A 684 -17.59 3.59 -45.62
C ASP A 684 -16.77 3.57 -44.31
N SER A 685 -15.48 3.89 -44.42
CA SER A 685 -14.53 4.03 -43.32
C SER A 685 -13.44 5.05 -43.64
N ILE A 686 -12.82 5.60 -42.61
CA ILE A 686 -11.69 6.54 -42.70
C ILE A 686 -10.60 6.16 -41.69
N ARG A 687 -9.34 6.44 -42.01
CA ARG A 687 -8.22 6.23 -41.07
C ARG A 687 -7.86 7.53 -40.35
N ILE A 688 -7.93 7.54 -39.03
CA ILE A 688 -7.57 8.69 -38.20
C ILE A 688 -6.17 8.47 -37.64
N LYS A 689 -5.22 9.34 -38.01
CA LYS A 689 -3.79 9.22 -37.66
C LYS A 689 -3.33 10.42 -36.84
N PHE A 690 -2.70 10.15 -35.69
CA PHE A 690 -2.08 11.14 -34.82
C PHE A 690 -0.56 11.03 -34.97
N LYS A 691 0.10 12.08 -35.48
CA LYS A 691 1.54 12.09 -35.77
C LYS A 691 2.24 13.21 -35.00
N ALA A 692 3.28 12.88 -34.26
CA ALA A 692 4.04 13.83 -33.47
C ALA A 692 4.78 14.83 -34.37
N SER A 693 4.85 16.10 -33.95
CA SER A 693 5.79 17.06 -34.55
C SER A 693 7.24 16.72 -34.17
N PRO A 694 8.25 17.19 -34.94
CA PRO A 694 9.65 17.00 -34.57
C PRO A 694 9.94 17.46 -33.13
N GLY A 695 10.56 16.58 -32.33
CA GLY A 695 10.87 16.84 -30.92
C GLY A 695 9.64 16.91 -29.98
N SER A 696 8.49 16.40 -30.41
CA SER A 696 7.22 16.46 -29.68
C SER A 696 6.57 15.08 -29.48
N THR A 697 5.41 15.06 -28.82
CA THR A 697 4.60 13.85 -28.59
C THR A 697 3.17 14.05 -29.09
N ALA A 698 2.65 13.09 -29.84
CA ALA A 698 1.24 13.00 -30.18
C ALA A 698 0.47 12.29 -29.07
N GLY A 699 -0.50 12.98 -28.45
CA GLY A 699 -1.23 12.47 -27.28
C GLY A 699 -0.62 12.91 -25.94
N ALA A 700 -1.08 12.38 -24.81
CA ALA A 700 -1.89 11.17 -24.67
C ALA A 700 -3.35 11.33 -25.14
N VAL A 701 -3.85 10.37 -25.93
CA VAL A 701 -5.24 10.30 -26.40
C VAL A 701 -5.97 9.19 -25.67
N TYR A 702 -7.12 9.51 -25.08
CA TYR A 702 -7.87 8.60 -24.20
C TYR A 702 -9.10 8.00 -24.87
N TYR A 703 -9.87 8.81 -25.61
CA TYR A 703 -11.01 8.36 -26.40
C TYR A 703 -11.02 9.03 -27.76
N ILE A 704 -11.48 8.28 -28.76
CA ILE A 704 -11.73 8.77 -30.10
C ILE A 704 -13.15 8.38 -30.46
N ARG A 705 -14.00 9.35 -30.79
CA ARG A 705 -15.36 9.12 -31.29
C ARG A 705 -15.55 9.84 -32.61
N LEU A 706 -16.18 9.16 -33.55
CA LEU A 706 -16.79 9.81 -34.70
C LEU A 706 -18.22 10.17 -34.29
N ILE A 707 -18.59 11.44 -34.34
CA ILE A 707 -19.89 11.93 -33.86
C ILE A 707 -20.64 12.72 -34.93
N LYS A 708 -21.96 12.80 -34.79
CA LYS A 708 -22.87 13.63 -35.59
C LYS A 708 -23.65 14.63 -34.74
#